data_AF-F4WEJ5-F1
#
_entry.id   AF-F4WEJ5-F1
#
_cell.length_a   1.000
_cell.length_b   1.000
_cell.length_c   1.000
_cell.angle_alpha   90.00
_cell.angle_beta   90.00
_cell.angle_gamma   90.00
#
_symmetry.space_group_name_H-M   'P 1'
#
loop_
_entity.id
_entity.type
_entity.pdbx_description
1 polymer ?
#
loop_
_entity_poly.entity_id
_entity_poly.type
_entity_poly.pdbx_seq_one_letter_code
_entity_poly.pdbx_strand_id
1 'polypeptide(L)'
;MDVLESWEMINSSLPSDLKAGEELVFMKVMERQLLKRMDQVSKKIDEYQELVEDKSDTILSQLLLQLPMQRRLDDSLKELDHYLGQVQELYTLFEMYADNPDKYEKYTMLQFAKTCVSPRLGELPDVLKSIHRLMVPSDQQVYNRSILVLLANQMQVDTQIMTHSKQVKNVFYFIMCCYITCSIPRMRYFTCLLGVSLAIAAFAAIKNDASSIDTIRQALLFLEKDLREDLANQQKWMNVEEREKYLHLIKTYKRFGNQIDEQFSPDRKDYLNSLDSLWLWARAQNEMKGVNGLYGVFRQMQREIVDLNASINAKQLANFAETILRDANAAIPLALDRIANLIVNEKLFIVSFKEASNQMCNEMQSPQQLLYNLYNAVALTEIKGYTMIQFSYMLLRLYNEGNNFSEEIQTLKHQYAIRTSETLRAVKTAMTYAPKSLWRCDPRVHKLGETYTELKQLFQGYIVNEVDLNTEGTCKENCAYYGYTKVYGCYQNQFCSKQRQCNGKILHCEYIDSDMWICPADRNSTRRYEYIEYENGLHYGNSKTCPAGTTKVDSWWRWLFWHCSYCFCYCDDQNSSSDRYFSLRSVMSDISNNKIITGIRLRKINQIIHIQIQEGQLLPRGGIDVSTIEWQPVDAFSIMDSHIRNGVDYHTIVWEKRALDLDDLLAVPDHLLTGVRLRMVGSRLNLEIMITPFNFTSGSLIQPEEKSFWHSNDVTDRTELKYTDPDIPIHTFVPNEPDTEENQYLNFAPSDRRKDAAQSTIPFLDIQPIIPNPPMPLAGAGIFHKGRKGSGGFVALKLTTYDFAPHLQADLPPAPPVLETPNEIKAT
;
A
#
# COMPACT_ATOMS: atom_id res chain seq x y z
N MET A 1 42.11 -9.44 -5.45
CA MET A 1 42.43 -10.84 -5.83
C MET A 1 43.93 -10.94 -5.86
N ASP A 2 44.47 -11.74 -4.96
CA ASP A 2 45.90 -11.84 -4.68
C ASP A 2 46.66 -12.49 -5.85
N VAL A 3 47.84 -11.94 -6.12
CA VAL A 3 48.82 -12.33 -7.16
C VAL A 3 49.22 -13.82 -7.09
N LEU A 4 48.87 -14.52 -6.00
CA LEU A 4 49.17 -15.93 -5.76
C LEU A 4 48.24 -16.90 -6.50
N GLU A 5 46.96 -16.59 -6.72
CA GLU A 5 46.05 -17.46 -7.49
C GLU A 5 46.42 -17.51 -8.99
N SER A 6 47.13 -16.49 -9.47
CA SER A 6 47.65 -16.45 -10.84
C SER A 6 48.86 -17.37 -11.04
N TRP A 7 49.56 -17.74 -9.96
CA TRP A 7 50.74 -18.59 -10.01
C TRP A 7 50.37 -20.07 -10.18
N GLU A 8 49.24 -20.50 -9.60
CA GLU A 8 48.77 -21.89 -9.70
C GLU A 8 48.19 -22.26 -11.06
N MET A 9 47.54 -21.32 -11.77
CA MET A 9 47.06 -21.55 -13.14
C MET A 9 48.20 -21.68 -14.18
N ILE A 10 49.40 -21.19 -13.87
CA ILE A 10 50.57 -21.32 -14.75
C ILE A 10 51.24 -22.68 -14.55
N ASN A 11 51.24 -23.19 -13.31
CA ASN A 11 51.93 -24.43 -12.95
C ASN A 11 51.28 -25.68 -13.57
N SER A 12 49.97 -25.65 -13.86
CA SER A 12 49.23 -26.77 -14.45
C SER A 12 49.46 -26.97 -15.96
N SER A 13 50.34 -26.17 -16.60
CA SER A 13 50.59 -26.22 -18.04
C SER A 13 52.06 -26.51 -18.42
N LEU A 14 52.91 -26.88 -17.45
CA LEU A 14 54.30 -27.28 -17.72
C LEU A 14 54.39 -28.77 -18.14
N PRO A 15 55.03 -29.08 -19.29
CA PRO A 15 55.41 -30.44 -19.64
C PRO A 15 56.48 -30.98 -18.68
N SER A 16 56.38 -32.25 -18.31
CA SER A 16 57.18 -32.92 -17.26
C SER A 16 58.67 -33.12 -17.55
N ASP A 17 59.22 -32.58 -18.64
CA ASP A 17 60.63 -32.74 -19.04
C ASP A 17 61.26 -31.40 -19.48
N LEU A 18 61.52 -30.48 -18.56
CA LEU A 18 62.24 -29.23 -18.85
C LEU A 18 63.31 -28.92 -17.79
N LYS A 19 64.52 -28.56 -18.24
CA LYS A 19 65.67 -28.23 -17.36
C LYS A 19 65.57 -26.79 -16.86
N ALA A 20 66.11 -26.54 -15.67
CA ALA A 20 66.04 -25.32 -14.84
C ALA A 20 66.52 -23.97 -15.48
N GLY A 21 66.79 -23.91 -16.78
CA GLY A 21 67.10 -22.68 -17.53
C GLY A 21 66.00 -22.24 -18.51
N GLU A 22 65.07 -23.12 -18.88
CA GLU A 22 64.03 -22.82 -19.89
C GLU A 22 62.71 -22.32 -19.28
N GLU A 23 62.49 -22.52 -17.97
CA GLU A 23 61.33 -21.99 -17.22
C GLU A 23 61.26 -20.46 -17.22
N LEU A 24 62.41 -19.77 -17.13
CA LEU A 24 62.47 -18.30 -17.08
C LEU A 24 62.07 -17.66 -18.44
N VAL A 25 62.33 -18.37 -19.54
CA VAL A 25 61.99 -17.90 -20.90
C VAL A 25 60.51 -18.12 -21.16
N PHE A 26 59.97 -19.27 -20.76
CA PHE A 26 58.54 -19.56 -20.86
C PHE A 26 57.69 -18.63 -19.98
N MET A 27 58.13 -18.36 -18.74
CA MET A 27 57.49 -17.37 -17.86
C MET A 27 57.47 -15.96 -18.47
N LYS A 28 58.58 -15.50 -19.08
CA LYS A 28 58.62 -14.18 -19.75
C LYS A 28 57.71 -14.09 -20.97
N VAL A 29 57.48 -15.19 -21.68
CA VAL A 29 56.58 -15.24 -22.84
C VAL A 29 55.11 -15.25 -22.39
N MET A 30 54.79 -16.04 -21.36
CA MET A 30 53.45 -16.08 -20.74
C MET A 30 53.09 -14.77 -20.04
N GLU A 31 54.02 -14.14 -19.33
CA GLU A 31 53.88 -12.82 -18.72
C GLU A 31 53.59 -11.75 -19.79
N ARG A 32 54.33 -11.77 -20.90
CA ARG A 32 54.04 -10.90 -22.06
C ARG A 32 52.65 -11.16 -22.66
N GLN A 33 52.20 -12.41 -22.71
CA GLN A 33 50.88 -12.76 -23.24
C GLN A 33 49.75 -12.35 -22.30
N LEU A 34 49.95 -12.49 -20.99
CA LEU A 34 49.04 -12.02 -19.95
C LEU A 34 48.94 -10.50 -19.94
N LEU A 35 50.07 -9.79 -19.95
CA LEU A 35 50.11 -8.33 -20.05
C LEU A 35 49.42 -7.83 -21.32
N LYS A 36 49.59 -8.53 -22.45
CA LYS A 36 48.90 -8.19 -23.70
C LYS A 36 47.39 -8.42 -23.65
N ARG A 37 46.93 -9.47 -22.95
CA ARG A 37 45.50 -9.72 -22.72
C ARG A 37 44.91 -8.73 -21.70
N MET A 38 45.64 -8.39 -20.64
CA MET A 38 45.24 -7.37 -19.68
C MET A 38 45.19 -5.98 -20.33
N ASP A 39 46.13 -5.63 -21.22
CA ASP A 39 46.08 -4.38 -22.00
C ASP A 39 44.86 -4.36 -22.94
N GLN A 40 44.51 -5.49 -23.56
CA GLN A 40 43.28 -5.59 -24.38
C GLN A 40 42.00 -5.49 -23.55
N VAL A 41 41.98 -6.04 -22.33
CA VAL A 41 40.83 -5.92 -21.43
C VAL A 41 40.74 -4.52 -20.82
N SER A 42 41.87 -3.91 -20.45
CA SER A 42 41.94 -2.52 -19.97
C SER A 42 41.44 -1.57 -21.04
N LYS A 43 41.91 -1.70 -22.30
CA LYS A 43 41.39 -0.88 -23.41
C LYS A 43 39.89 -1.06 -23.65
N LYS A 44 39.37 -2.27 -23.48
CA LYS A 44 37.92 -2.50 -23.53
C LYS A 44 37.20 -1.86 -22.35
N ILE A 45 37.76 -1.92 -21.14
CA ILE A 45 37.19 -1.26 -19.96
C ILE A 45 37.22 0.25 -20.12
N ASP A 46 38.32 0.82 -20.63
CA ASP A 46 38.46 2.24 -20.93
C ASP A 46 37.46 2.66 -22.02
N GLU A 47 37.30 1.88 -23.10
CA GLU A 47 36.25 2.10 -24.12
C GLU A 47 34.83 2.00 -23.51
N TYR A 48 34.60 1.06 -22.57
CA TYR A 48 33.32 0.95 -21.86
C TYR A 48 33.09 2.10 -20.88
N GLN A 49 34.14 2.61 -20.26
CA GLN A 49 34.08 3.70 -19.29
C GLN A 49 33.85 5.03 -20.01
N GLU A 50 34.50 5.25 -21.14
CA GLU A 50 34.25 6.38 -22.04
C GLU A 50 32.84 6.28 -22.66
N LEU A 51 32.36 5.08 -23.01
CA LEU A 51 30.97 4.86 -23.44
C LEU A 51 29.94 5.12 -22.32
N VAL A 52 30.29 4.81 -21.06
CA VAL A 52 29.42 5.03 -19.90
C VAL A 52 29.43 6.50 -19.48
N GLU A 53 30.56 7.18 -19.53
CA GLU A 53 30.67 8.63 -19.28
C GLU A 53 29.95 9.41 -20.39
N ASP A 54 30.14 9.08 -21.67
CA ASP A 54 29.42 9.70 -22.79
C ASP A 54 27.91 9.43 -22.71
N LYS A 55 27.49 8.20 -22.35
CA LYS A 55 26.06 7.92 -22.11
C LYS A 55 25.52 8.60 -20.85
N SER A 56 26.30 8.71 -19.78
CA SER A 56 25.90 9.41 -18.55
C SER A 56 25.74 10.90 -18.81
N ASP A 57 26.66 11.52 -19.54
CA ASP A 57 26.58 12.92 -19.94
C ASP A 57 25.46 13.13 -20.96
N THR A 58 25.22 12.19 -21.86
CA THR A 58 24.06 12.22 -22.76
C THR A 58 22.75 12.08 -21.98
N ILE A 59 22.65 11.18 -21.01
CA ILE A 59 21.46 10.98 -20.15
C ILE A 59 21.25 12.20 -19.25
N LEU A 60 22.31 12.76 -18.65
CA LEU A 60 22.23 13.95 -17.81
C LEU A 60 21.85 15.18 -18.64
N SER A 61 22.43 15.34 -19.84
CA SER A 61 22.06 16.40 -20.79
C SER A 61 20.62 16.23 -21.28
N GLN A 62 20.19 15.00 -21.53
CA GLN A 62 18.83 14.67 -21.97
C GLN A 62 17.82 14.88 -20.85
N LEU A 63 18.14 14.54 -19.60
CA LEU A 63 17.34 14.87 -18.40
C LEU A 63 17.26 16.38 -18.17
N LEU A 64 18.38 17.10 -18.29
CA LEU A 64 18.46 18.56 -18.14
C LEU A 64 17.72 19.31 -19.27
N LEU A 65 17.56 18.70 -20.45
CA LEU A 65 16.80 19.25 -21.58
C LEU A 65 15.31 18.81 -21.58
N GLN A 66 14.99 17.59 -21.17
CA GLN A 66 13.63 17.04 -21.18
C GLN A 66 12.78 17.52 -19.99
N LEU A 67 13.35 17.60 -18.77
CA LEU A 67 12.60 18.01 -17.58
C LEU A 67 11.99 19.43 -17.69
N PRO A 68 12.69 20.46 -18.23
CA PRO A 68 12.12 21.78 -18.42
C PRO A 68 11.11 21.88 -19.58
N MET A 69 11.15 20.94 -20.54
CA MET A 69 10.20 20.88 -21.65
C MET A 69 8.90 20.18 -21.23
N GLN A 70 9.00 19.06 -20.51
CA GLN A 70 7.85 18.35 -19.99
C GLN A 70 7.04 19.21 -19.02
N ARG A 71 7.72 19.89 -18.07
CA ARG A 71 7.07 20.85 -17.16
C ARG A 71 6.38 21.99 -17.91
N ARG A 72 6.98 22.50 -18.99
CA ARG A 72 6.39 23.58 -19.81
C ARG A 72 5.20 23.10 -20.62
N LEU A 73 5.23 21.86 -21.14
CA LEU A 73 4.08 21.26 -21.78
C LEU A 73 2.95 21.04 -20.77
N ASP A 74 3.27 20.51 -19.58
CA ASP A 74 2.30 20.31 -18.50
C ASP A 74 1.66 21.63 -18.06
N ASP A 75 2.44 22.69 -17.87
CA ASP A 75 1.94 24.03 -17.55
C ASP A 75 1.04 24.59 -18.66
N SER A 76 1.40 24.37 -19.93
CA SER A 76 0.63 24.86 -21.08
C SER A 76 -0.66 24.05 -21.30
N LEU A 77 -0.62 22.73 -21.14
CA LEU A 77 -1.79 21.86 -21.17
C LEU A 77 -2.74 22.17 -20.02
N LYS A 78 -2.20 22.50 -18.83
CA LYS A 78 -2.99 22.98 -17.69
C LYS A 78 -3.71 24.28 -18.00
N GLU A 79 -3.05 25.23 -18.65
CA GLU A 79 -3.67 26.50 -19.04
C GLU A 79 -4.75 26.30 -20.13
N LEU A 80 -4.52 25.38 -21.08
CA LEU A 80 -5.51 25.03 -22.11
C LEU A 80 -6.75 24.37 -21.52
N ASP A 81 -6.56 23.38 -20.65
CA ASP A 81 -7.64 22.65 -19.97
C ASP A 81 -8.52 23.62 -19.16
N HIS A 82 -7.90 24.58 -18.47
CA HIS A 82 -8.61 25.65 -17.74
C HIS A 82 -9.55 26.45 -18.64
N TYR A 83 -9.08 26.89 -19.82
CA TYR A 83 -9.92 27.65 -20.76
C TYR A 83 -10.98 26.79 -21.46
N LEU A 84 -10.67 25.55 -21.81
CA LEU A 84 -11.65 24.63 -22.40
C LEU A 84 -12.80 24.32 -21.42
N GLY A 85 -12.48 24.13 -20.14
CA GLY A 85 -13.47 23.99 -19.08
C GLY A 85 -14.41 25.19 -19.01
N GLN A 86 -13.87 26.42 -19.04
CA GLN A 86 -14.69 27.65 -19.00
C GLN A 86 -15.68 27.73 -20.17
N VAL A 87 -15.25 27.37 -21.39
CA VAL A 87 -16.13 27.41 -22.57
C VAL A 87 -17.24 26.37 -22.47
N GLN A 88 -16.90 25.15 -22.05
CA GLN A 88 -17.87 24.08 -21.90
C GLN A 88 -18.94 24.44 -20.85
N GLU A 89 -18.54 25.01 -19.72
CA GLU A 89 -19.47 25.41 -18.66
C GLU A 89 -20.41 26.54 -19.09
N LEU A 90 -19.88 27.56 -19.79
CA LEU A 90 -20.70 28.64 -20.35
C LEU A 90 -21.72 28.13 -21.37
N TYR A 91 -21.36 27.09 -22.14
CA TYR A 91 -22.27 26.45 -23.07
C TYR A 91 -23.37 25.66 -22.34
N THR A 92 -23.05 24.92 -21.28
CA THR A 92 -24.05 24.24 -20.45
C THR A 92 -25.00 25.24 -19.76
N LEU A 93 -24.49 26.37 -19.27
CA LEU A 93 -25.32 27.45 -18.72
C LEU A 93 -26.26 28.04 -19.79
N PHE A 94 -25.77 28.22 -21.02
CA PHE A 94 -26.59 28.68 -22.14
C PHE A 94 -27.76 27.72 -22.40
N GLU A 95 -27.50 26.41 -22.48
CA GLU A 95 -28.55 25.40 -22.69
C GLU A 95 -29.61 25.46 -21.59
N MET A 96 -29.19 25.50 -20.32
CA MET A 96 -30.11 25.57 -19.18
C MET A 96 -31.01 26.82 -19.20
N TYR A 97 -30.43 27.99 -19.54
CA TYR A 97 -31.19 29.23 -19.61
C TYR A 97 -32.09 29.30 -20.85
N ALA A 98 -31.63 28.78 -21.98
CA ALA A 98 -32.38 28.74 -23.23
C ALA A 98 -33.60 27.82 -23.16
N ASP A 99 -33.49 26.68 -22.46
CA ASP A 99 -34.58 25.72 -22.30
C ASP A 99 -35.67 26.20 -21.32
N ASN A 100 -35.34 27.14 -20.42
CA ASN A 100 -36.26 27.59 -19.35
C ASN A 100 -36.16 29.11 -19.08
N PRO A 101 -36.45 29.97 -20.07
CA PRO A 101 -36.20 31.41 -19.98
C PRO A 101 -37.02 32.13 -18.91
N ASP A 102 -38.23 31.64 -18.60
CA ASP A 102 -39.14 32.27 -17.64
C ASP A 102 -38.87 31.88 -16.18
N LYS A 103 -37.97 30.90 -15.94
CA LYS A 103 -37.71 30.38 -14.60
C LYS A 103 -36.60 31.15 -13.87
N TYR A 104 -35.62 31.68 -14.59
CA TYR A 104 -34.46 32.34 -13.98
C TYR A 104 -34.70 33.84 -13.80
N GLU A 105 -34.06 34.43 -12.80
CA GLU A 105 -34.17 35.87 -12.57
C GLU A 105 -33.58 36.66 -13.75
N LYS A 106 -34.26 37.73 -14.16
CA LYS A 106 -33.79 38.60 -15.26
C LYS A 106 -32.37 39.12 -15.00
N TYR A 107 -32.05 39.38 -13.74
CA TYR A 107 -30.71 39.77 -13.31
C TYR A 107 -29.66 38.72 -13.68
N THR A 108 -29.94 37.44 -13.40
CA THR A 108 -29.05 36.30 -13.70
C THR A 108 -28.81 36.16 -15.21
N MET A 109 -29.88 36.20 -16.01
CA MET A 109 -29.77 36.10 -17.47
C MET A 109 -29.01 37.27 -18.09
N LEU A 110 -29.27 38.50 -17.62
CA LEU A 110 -28.58 39.69 -18.10
C LEU A 110 -27.08 39.66 -17.77
N GLN A 111 -26.73 39.13 -16.60
CA GLN A 111 -25.34 39.00 -16.21
C GLN A 111 -24.61 37.93 -17.03
N PHE A 112 -25.24 36.78 -17.28
CA PHE A 112 -24.73 35.76 -18.20
C PHE A 112 -24.50 36.35 -19.61
N ALA A 113 -25.47 37.09 -20.14
CA ALA A 113 -25.33 37.74 -21.44
C ALA A 113 -24.14 38.71 -21.48
N LYS A 114 -23.90 39.48 -20.40
CA LYS A 114 -22.71 40.33 -20.28
C LYS A 114 -21.42 39.53 -20.32
N THR A 115 -21.37 38.38 -19.65
CA THR A 115 -20.19 37.49 -19.66
C THR A 115 -19.88 36.94 -21.05
N CYS A 116 -20.90 36.65 -21.86
CA CYS A 116 -20.69 36.17 -23.22
C CYS A 116 -20.19 37.25 -24.21
N VAL A 117 -20.46 38.53 -23.95
CA VAL A 117 -20.21 39.63 -24.92
C VAL A 117 -19.15 40.64 -24.47
N SER A 118 -18.78 40.62 -23.19
CA SER A 118 -17.83 41.57 -22.61
C SER A 118 -16.41 41.32 -23.12
N PRO A 119 -15.65 42.36 -23.52
CA PRO A 119 -14.26 42.22 -23.94
C PRO A 119 -13.27 42.19 -22.75
N ARG A 120 -13.77 42.04 -21.52
CA ARG A 120 -12.92 42.05 -20.32
C ARG A 120 -12.11 40.75 -20.24
N LEU A 121 -10.94 40.85 -19.60
CA LEU A 121 -10.08 39.71 -19.35
C LEU A 121 -10.84 38.60 -18.60
N GLY A 122 -10.73 37.37 -19.09
CA GLY A 122 -11.42 36.20 -18.54
C GLY A 122 -12.86 35.98 -19.01
N GLU A 123 -13.48 36.93 -19.72
CA GLU A 123 -14.82 36.71 -20.31
C GLU A 123 -14.73 35.93 -21.63
N LEU A 124 -15.84 35.38 -22.13
CA LEU A 124 -15.84 34.42 -23.24
C LEU A 124 -15.00 34.83 -24.47
N PRO A 125 -15.06 36.08 -24.98
CA PRO A 125 -14.24 36.49 -26.12
C PRO A 125 -12.73 36.44 -25.85
N ASP A 126 -12.28 36.74 -24.63
CA ASP A 126 -10.87 36.70 -24.23
C ASP A 126 -10.40 35.25 -23.99
N VAL A 127 -11.25 34.41 -23.41
CA VAL A 127 -10.99 32.96 -23.23
C VAL A 127 -10.77 32.27 -24.57
N LEU A 128 -11.66 32.48 -25.55
CA LEU A 128 -11.52 31.93 -26.90
C LEU A 128 -10.25 32.40 -27.59
N LYS A 129 -9.87 33.67 -27.38
CA LYS A 129 -8.61 34.24 -27.89
C LYS A 129 -7.38 33.63 -27.22
N SER A 130 -7.48 33.29 -25.94
CA SER A 130 -6.39 32.67 -25.16
C SER A 130 -6.18 31.21 -25.56
N ILE A 131 -7.27 30.44 -25.80
CA ILE A 131 -7.19 29.10 -26.40
C ILE A 131 -6.46 29.17 -27.75
N HIS A 132 -6.86 30.10 -28.61
CA HIS A 132 -6.20 30.28 -29.91
C HIS A 132 -4.71 30.60 -29.76
N ARG A 133 -4.31 31.44 -28.80
CA ARG A 133 -2.90 31.78 -28.53
C ARG A 133 -2.07 30.61 -27.99
N LEU A 134 -2.67 29.73 -27.18
CA LEU A 134 -1.99 28.54 -26.66
C LEU A 134 -1.83 27.45 -27.73
N MET A 135 -2.80 27.34 -28.63
CA MET A 135 -2.80 26.32 -29.67
C MET A 135 -2.01 26.72 -30.90
N VAL A 136 -2.18 27.95 -31.39
CA VAL A 136 -1.63 28.39 -32.68
C VAL A 136 -0.30 29.12 -32.48
N PRO A 137 0.79 28.69 -33.14
CA PRO A 137 2.06 29.41 -33.11
C PRO A 137 1.91 30.81 -33.72
N SER A 138 2.54 31.82 -33.09
CA SER A 138 2.50 33.21 -33.54
C SER A 138 3.90 33.74 -33.79
N ASP A 139 4.11 34.37 -34.95
CA ASP A 139 5.39 34.92 -35.39
C ASP A 139 5.97 36.04 -34.49
N GLN A 140 5.18 36.54 -33.52
CA GLN A 140 5.57 37.60 -32.60
C GLN A 140 6.08 37.10 -31.24
N GLN A 141 6.07 35.79 -30.98
CA GLN A 141 6.57 35.24 -29.72
C GLN A 141 7.99 34.70 -29.86
N VAL A 142 8.94 35.32 -29.15
CA VAL A 142 10.39 35.04 -29.19
C VAL A 142 10.75 33.59 -28.79
N TYR A 143 9.84 32.88 -28.13
CA TYR A 143 9.95 31.47 -27.80
C TYR A 143 8.67 30.79 -28.28
N ASN A 144 8.75 29.81 -29.19
CA ASN A 144 7.59 29.06 -29.69
C ASN A 144 6.90 28.30 -28.53
N ARG A 145 5.86 28.90 -27.95
CA ARG A 145 5.09 28.40 -26.78
C ARG A 145 3.85 27.59 -27.15
N SER A 146 3.55 27.43 -28.43
CA SER A 146 2.35 26.71 -28.84
C SER A 146 2.43 25.24 -28.42
N ILE A 147 1.33 24.73 -27.87
CA ILE A 147 1.17 23.32 -27.46
C ILE A 147 1.41 22.40 -28.65
N LEU A 148 0.99 22.78 -29.86
CA LEU A 148 1.23 22.01 -31.08
C LEU A 148 2.73 21.89 -31.41
N VAL A 149 3.51 22.94 -31.15
CA VAL A 149 4.97 22.91 -31.33
C VAL A 149 5.66 22.09 -30.23
N LEU A 150 5.21 22.22 -28.98
CA LEU A 150 5.72 21.43 -27.86
C LEU A 150 5.46 19.94 -28.05
N LEU A 151 4.24 19.56 -28.48
CA LEU A 151 3.87 18.19 -28.81
C LEU A 151 4.63 17.66 -30.03
N ALA A 152 4.79 18.46 -31.09
CA ALA A 152 5.57 18.06 -32.26
C ALA A 152 7.04 17.76 -31.91
N ASN A 153 7.64 18.57 -31.02
CA ASN A 153 8.99 18.34 -30.53
C ASN A 153 9.09 17.08 -29.67
N GLN A 154 8.07 16.75 -28.87
CA GLN A 154 8.04 15.53 -28.07
C GLN A 154 7.84 14.28 -28.94
N MET A 155 6.98 14.36 -29.96
CA MET A 155 6.77 13.29 -30.93
C MET A 155 8.02 13.00 -31.77
N GLN A 156 8.84 14.01 -32.08
CA GLN A 156 10.13 13.80 -32.78
C GLN A 156 11.15 13.02 -31.95
N VAL A 157 11.08 13.08 -30.61
CA VAL A 157 11.97 12.32 -29.71
C VAL A 157 11.54 10.85 -29.60
N ASP A 158 10.24 10.56 -29.66
CA ASP A 158 9.72 9.18 -29.59
C ASP A 158 9.87 8.38 -30.90
N THR A 159 10.22 9.05 -32.01
CA THR A 159 10.33 8.37 -33.32
C THR A 159 11.63 7.55 -33.47
N GLN A 160 12.52 7.51 -32.46
CA GLN A 160 13.70 6.63 -32.45
C GLN A 160 13.56 5.35 -31.62
N ILE A 161 12.43 5.11 -30.93
CA ILE A 161 12.20 3.84 -30.22
C ILE A 161 10.76 3.38 -30.47
N MET A 162 10.47 2.88 -31.68
CA MET A 162 9.37 1.92 -31.86
C MET A 162 9.45 1.21 -33.22
N THR A 163 10.27 0.17 -33.29
CA THR A 163 10.08 -0.95 -34.22
C THR A 163 10.12 -2.24 -33.42
N HIS A 164 8.96 -2.74 -32.98
CA HIS A 164 8.61 -4.17 -33.04
C HIS A 164 7.20 -4.42 -32.46
N SER A 165 6.25 -4.70 -33.36
CA SER A 165 5.45 -5.94 -33.41
C SER A 165 3.99 -5.68 -33.78
N LYS A 166 3.61 -6.25 -34.93
CA LYS A 166 2.23 -6.56 -35.31
C LYS A 166 1.86 -7.90 -34.68
N GLN A 167 0.67 -8.03 -34.12
CA GLN A 167 -0.33 -8.98 -34.62
C GLN A 167 -1.66 -8.88 -33.86
N VAL A 168 -2.75 -8.88 -34.65
CA VAL A 168 -4.15 -8.96 -34.25
C VAL A 168 -4.69 -10.30 -34.75
N LYS A 169 -5.37 -11.10 -33.90
CA LYS A 169 -6.68 -11.76 -34.16
C LYS A 169 -7.14 -12.75 -33.07
N ASN A 170 -8.46 -12.74 -32.86
CA ASN A 170 -9.39 -13.71 -32.26
C ASN A 170 -9.38 -13.83 -30.72
N VAL A 171 -10.51 -13.82 -30.01
CA VAL A 171 -11.65 -14.77 -30.14
C VAL A 171 -13.00 -14.10 -29.86
N PHE A 172 -13.96 -14.40 -30.74
CA PHE A 172 -15.40 -14.14 -30.65
C PHE A 172 -16.05 -15.52 -30.49
N TYR A 173 -16.71 -15.83 -29.37
CA TYR A 173 -17.74 -16.89 -29.22
C TYR A 173 -18.14 -16.99 -27.74
N PHE A 174 -19.30 -16.43 -27.33
CA PHE A 174 -20.26 -17.06 -26.39
C PHE A 174 -21.52 -16.21 -26.09
N ILE A 175 -22.22 -15.67 -27.09
CA ILE A 175 -23.61 -15.21 -26.89
C ILE A 175 -24.43 -15.56 -28.13
N MET A 176 -25.01 -16.76 -28.14
CA MET A 176 -26.13 -17.12 -29.01
C MET A 176 -26.77 -18.42 -28.50
N CYS A 177 -27.65 -18.28 -27.50
CA CYS A 177 -28.81 -19.17 -27.36
C CYS A 177 -29.89 -18.49 -26.50
N CYS A 178 -31.11 -18.52 -27.05
CA CYS A 178 -32.40 -18.34 -26.38
C CYS A 178 -32.95 -16.91 -26.21
N TYR A 179 -33.30 -16.28 -27.34
CA TYR A 179 -34.69 -15.84 -27.57
C TYR A 179 -35.31 -16.95 -28.47
N ILE A 180 -36.48 -17.54 -28.24
CA ILE A 180 -37.84 -17.01 -28.31
C ILE A 180 -38.78 -18.09 -27.70
N THR A 181 -39.73 -17.75 -26.82
CA THR A 181 -41.18 -18.03 -27.02
C THR A 181 -42.06 -17.63 -25.80
N CYS A 182 -43.24 -17.08 -26.13
CA CYS A 182 -44.50 -16.98 -25.35
C CYS A 182 -44.72 -15.87 -24.30
N SER A 183 -45.03 -14.67 -24.78
CA SER A 183 -46.37 -14.03 -24.82
C SER A 183 -47.51 -14.42 -23.83
N ILE A 184 -47.96 -13.41 -23.05
CA ILE A 184 -49.33 -12.96 -22.58
C ILE A 184 -50.08 -13.63 -21.37
N PRO A 185 -51.12 -13.01 -20.73
CA PRO A 185 -51.06 -12.22 -19.47
C PRO A 185 -52.10 -12.59 -18.35
N ARG A 186 -52.14 -11.75 -17.29
CA ARG A 186 -53.17 -11.53 -16.21
C ARG A 186 -53.03 -12.36 -14.93
N MET A 187 -52.79 -11.68 -13.79
CA MET A 187 -53.85 -11.33 -12.82
C MET A 187 -53.31 -10.34 -11.77
N ARG A 188 -54.05 -9.25 -11.56
CA ARG A 188 -53.81 -8.25 -10.51
C ARG A 188 -54.50 -8.66 -9.21
N TYR A 189 -54.06 -8.01 -8.14
CA TYR A 189 -54.71 -7.80 -6.84
C TYR A 189 -54.61 -8.95 -5.85
N PHE A 190 -53.61 -8.89 -4.94
CA PHE A 190 -53.77 -9.09 -3.48
C PHE A 190 -52.42 -9.03 -2.72
N THR A 191 -51.60 -7.98 -2.89
CA THR A 191 -50.36 -7.82 -2.08
C THR A 191 -49.99 -6.37 -1.73
N CYS A 192 -50.93 -5.42 -1.83
CA CYS A 192 -50.65 -4.00 -1.54
C CYS A 192 -50.89 -3.57 -0.08
N LEU A 193 -51.17 -4.48 0.86
CA LEU A 193 -51.48 -4.13 2.26
C LEU A 193 -50.56 -4.76 3.31
N LEU A 194 -49.56 -5.55 2.89
CA LEU A 194 -48.51 -6.10 3.77
C LEU A 194 -47.13 -5.48 3.53
N GLY A 195 -46.95 -4.71 2.46
CA GLY A 195 -45.71 -3.98 2.16
C GLY A 195 -45.57 -2.62 2.86
N VAL A 196 -46.66 -2.07 3.41
CA VAL A 196 -46.64 -0.72 4.00
C VAL A 196 -46.26 -0.75 5.49
N SER A 197 -46.51 -1.84 6.21
CA SER A 197 -46.12 -2.01 7.62
C SER A 197 -44.65 -2.43 7.81
N LEU A 198 -44.04 -3.10 6.82
CA LEU A 198 -42.60 -3.39 6.82
C LEU A 198 -41.75 -2.18 6.39
N ALA A 199 -42.30 -1.28 5.58
CA ALA A 199 -41.62 -0.01 5.26
C ALA A 199 -41.58 0.93 6.48
N ILE A 200 -42.63 0.98 7.30
CA ILE A 200 -42.68 1.87 8.48
C ILE A 200 -41.81 1.35 9.64
N ALA A 201 -41.54 0.04 9.73
CA ALA A 201 -40.58 -0.53 10.67
C ALA A 201 -39.11 -0.36 10.23
N ALA A 202 -38.83 -0.26 8.93
CA ALA A 202 -37.49 0.01 8.40
C ALA A 202 -37.04 1.47 8.58
N PHE A 203 -37.96 2.41 8.75
CA PHE A 203 -37.65 3.81 9.07
C PHE A 203 -37.45 4.09 10.57
N ALA A 204 -37.72 3.11 11.44
CA ALA A 204 -37.62 3.25 12.89
C ALA A 204 -36.37 2.58 13.49
N ALA A 205 -35.21 2.76 12.84
CA ALA A 205 -33.86 2.69 13.44
C ALA A 205 -32.79 2.92 12.35
N ILE A 206 -32.77 4.10 11.72
CA ILE A 206 -31.57 4.52 10.99
C ILE A 206 -30.53 4.80 12.08
N LYS A 207 -29.65 3.83 12.38
CA LYS A 207 -28.42 4.14 13.09
C LYS A 207 -27.71 5.19 12.26
N ASN A 208 -27.51 6.39 12.80
CA ASN A 208 -26.83 7.49 12.10
C ASN A 208 -25.31 7.24 12.09
N ASP A 209 -24.89 6.17 11.42
CA ASP A 209 -23.52 5.68 11.31
C ASP A 209 -22.74 6.36 10.16
N ALA A 210 -23.19 7.54 9.72
CA ALA A 210 -22.52 8.31 8.67
C ALA A 210 -21.07 8.67 9.07
N SER A 211 -20.17 8.78 8.10
CA SER A 211 -18.78 9.20 8.35
C SER A 211 -18.73 10.64 8.90
N SER A 212 -17.62 11.03 9.53
CA SER A 212 -17.50 12.38 10.11
C SER A 212 -17.75 13.48 9.08
N ILE A 213 -17.23 13.35 7.85
CA ILE A 213 -17.45 14.34 6.80
C ILE A 213 -18.92 14.38 6.34
N ASP A 214 -19.60 13.24 6.33
CA ASP A 214 -21.00 13.13 5.93
C ASP A 214 -21.93 13.75 6.98
N THR A 215 -21.57 13.71 8.26
CA THR A 215 -22.32 14.42 9.30
C THR A 215 -22.25 15.93 9.14
N ILE A 216 -21.10 16.48 8.73
CA ILE A 216 -20.96 17.89 8.40
C ILE A 216 -21.82 18.23 7.18
N ARG A 217 -21.88 17.34 6.18
CA ARG A 217 -22.77 17.51 5.02
C ARG A 217 -24.24 17.57 5.45
N GLN A 218 -24.70 16.64 6.29
CA GLN A 218 -26.06 16.66 6.82
C GLN A 218 -26.36 17.95 7.60
N ALA A 219 -25.41 18.40 8.43
CA ALA A 219 -25.53 19.66 9.17
C ALA A 219 -25.65 20.87 8.24
N LEU A 220 -24.92 20.90 7.12
CA LEU A 220 -25.05 21.95 6.10
C LEU A 220 -26.44 21.96 5.44
N LEU A 221 -26.96 20.79 5.07
CA LEU A 221 -28.29 20.67 4.47
C LEU A 221 -29.41 21.08 5.45
N PHE A 222 -29.26 20.76 6.73
CA PHE A 222 -30.18 21.21 7.77
C PHE A 222 -30.09 22.73 7.96
N LEU A 223 -28.88 23.27 8.01
CA LEU A 223 -28.64 24.70 8.15
C LEU A 223 -29.27 25.50 7.01
N GLU A 224 -29.17 25.02 5.77
CA GLU A 224 -29.80 25.63 4.59
C GLU A 224 -31.31 25.75 4.77
N LYS A 225 -31.96 24.66 5.19
CA LYS A 225 -33.42 24.62 5.38
C LYS A 225 -33.86 25.58 6.48
N ASP A 226 -33.20 25.54 7.62
CA ASP A 226 -33.50 26.38 8.79
C ASP A 226 -33.34 27.87 8.48
N LEU A 227 -32.22 28.27 7.87
CA LEU A 227 -31.99 29.67 7.47
C LEU A 227 -32.99 30.17 6.43
N ARG A 228 -33.37 29.31 5.47
CA ARG A 228 -34.35 29.68 4.44
C ARG A 228 -35.72 29.94 5.06
N GLU A 229 -36.17 29.09 5.98
CA GLU A 229 -37.42 29.26 6.72
C GLU A 229 -37.36 30.51 7.64
N ASP A 230 -36.24 30.71 8.34
CA ASP A 230 -36.08 31.84 9.26
C ASP A 230 -36.04 33.19 8.55
N LEU A 231 -35.30 33.32 7.45
CA LEU A 231 -35.22 34.56 6.66
C LEU A 231 -36.52 34.84 5.88
N ALA A 232 -37.33 33.81 5.59
CA ALA A 232 -38.64 33.96 4.98
C ALA A 232 -39.72 34.40 5.99
N ASN A 233 -39.46 34.34 7.30
CA ASN A 233 -40.40 34.75 8.33
C ASN A 233 -40.53 36.28 8.38
N GLN A 234 -41.44 36.81 7.57
CA GLN A 234 -41.71 38.25 7.48
C GLN A 234 -41.96 38.87 8.86
N GLN A 235 -42.75 38.22 9.71
CA GLN A 235 -43.13 38.75 11.02
C GLN A 235 -41.95 38.96 11.98
N LYS A 236 -40.87 38.18 11.83
CA LYS A 236 -39.61 38.33 12.60
C LYS A 236 -38.75 39.49 12.09
N TRP A 237 -38.77 39.75 10.78
CA TRP A 237 -37.83 40.65 10.11
C TRP A 237 -38.46 41.95 9.55
N MET A 238 -39.77 42.18 9.77
CA MET A 238 -40.50 43.37 9.27
C MET A 238 -39.90 44.71 9.78
N ASN A 239 -39.44 44.76 11.03
CA ASN A 239 -39.00 46.00 11.70
C ASN A 239 -37.53 45.97 12.13
N VAL A 240 -36.73 45.08 11.54
CA VAL A 240 -35.33 44.86 11.90
C VAL A 240 -34.43 45.57 10.89
N GLU A 241 -33.43 46.32 11.37
CA GLU A 241 -32.45 46.99 10.51
C GLU A 241 -31.76 45.99 9.57
N GLU A 242 -31.54 46.37 8.31
CA GLU A 242 -30.86 45.53 7.32
C GLU A 242 -29.51 45.00 7.83
N ARG A 243 -28.78 45.84 8.57
CA ARG A 243 -27.51 45.49 9.20
C ARG A 243 -27.63 44.26 10.10
N GLU A 244 -28.72 44.13 10.85
CA GLU A 244 -28.94 42.99 11.73
C GLU A 244 -29.24 41.70 10.95
N LYS A 245 -29.90 41.81 9.78
CA LYS A 245 -30.14 40.67 8.88
C LYS A 245 -28.82 40.11 8.33
N TYR A 246 -27.93 41.00 7.85
CA TYR A 246 -26.59 40.62 7.41
C TYR A 246 -25.77 39.99 8.55
N LEU A 247 -25.79 40.61 9.73
CA LEU A 247 -25.04 40.11 10.88
C LEU A 247 -25.54 38.73 11.34
N HIS A 248 -26.85 38.49 11.29
CA HIS A 248 -27.43 37.19 11.60
C HIS A 248 -26.92 36.11 10.64
N LEU A 249 -27.02 36.34 9.32
CA LEU A 249 -26.52 35.41 8.30
C LEU A 249 -25.02 35.08 8.50
N ILE A 250 -24.20 36.12 8.69
CA ILE A 250 -22.75 35.99 8.88
C ILE A 250 -22.44 35.20 10.15
N LYS A 251 -23.09 35.50 11.29
CA LYS A 251 -22.90 34.78 12.55
C LYS A 251 -23.27 33.30 12.43
N THR A 252 -24.36 32.99 11.75
CA THR A 252 -24.82 31.61 11.58
C THR A 252 -23.83 30.79 10.76
N TYR A 253 -23.40 31.28 9.59
CA TYR A 253 -22.38 30.60 8.79
C TYR A 253 -21.00 30.59 9.46
N LYS A 254 -20.67 31.59 10.28
CA LYS A 254 -19.43 31.58 11.08
C LYS A 254 -19.45 30.42 12.07
N ARG A 255 -20.57 30.20 12.77
CA ARG A 255 -20.75 29.09 13.71
C ARG A 255 -20.59 27.74 13.01
N PHE A 256 -21.22 27.58 11.84
CA PHE A 256 -21.05 26.36 11.04
C PHE A 256 -19.58 26.15 10.61
N GLY A 257 -18.91 27.20 10.14
CA GLY A 257 -17.48 27.11 9.82
C GLY A 257 -16.60 26.78 11.02
N ASN A 258 -16.95 27.23 12.24
CA ASN A 258 -16.23 26.82 13.44
C ASN A 258 -16.37 25.31 13.70
N GLN A 259 -17.55 24.73 13.48
CA GLN A 259 -17.75 23.28 13.61
C GLN A 259 -16.91 22.49 12.60
N ILE A 260 -16.75 23.02 11.37
CA ILE A 260 -15.84 22.44 10.38
C ILE A 260 -14.40 22.53 10.88
N ASP A 261 -13.94 23.71 11.31
CA ASP A 261 -12.56 23.93 11.75
C ASP A 261 -12.18 23.08 12.99
N GLU A 262 -13.14 22.83 13.89
CA GLU A 262 -12.98 21.96 15.07
C GLU A 262 -12.76 20.49 14.68
N GLN A 263 -13.49 19.97 13.69
CA GLN A 263 -13.38 18.57 13.27
C GLN A 263 -12.30 18.34 12.20
N PHE A 264 -12.05 19.34 11.36
CA PHE A 264 -11.13 19.31 10.23
C PHE A 264 -10.22 20.53 10.26
N SER A 265 -9.26 20.52 11.19
CA SER A 265 -8.28 21.61 11.34
C SER A 265 -7.60 21.96 10.01
N PRO A 266 -7.40 23.27 9.72
CA PRO A 266 -6.67 23.72 8.53
C PRO A 266 -5.24 23.18 8.43
N ASP A 267 -4.59 22.88 9.56
CA ASP A 267 -3.21 22.39 9.64
C ASP A 267 -3.10 20.85 9.51
N ARG A 268 -4.24 20.17 9.29
CA ARG A 268 -4.30 18.72 9.18
C ARG A 268 -3.57 18.26 7.91
N LYS A 269 -2.68 17.26 8.06
CA LYS A 269 -2.11 16.52 6.92
C LYS A 269 -3.21 15.77 6.17
N ASP A 270 -3.21 15.85 4.86
CA ASP A 270 -4.18 15.15 4.00
C ASP A 270 -3.88 13.65 3.85
N TYR A 271 -2.62 13.26 4.05
CA TYR A 271 -2.12 11.89 3.83
C TYR A 271 -2.36 11.43 2.39
N LEU A 272 -2.08 12.33 1.43
CA LEU A 272 -2.25 12.10 -0.01
C LEU A 272 -0.94 12.26 -0.80
N ASN A 273 0.21 12.35 -0.13
CA ASN A 273 1.52 12.53 -0.78
C ASN A 273 1.87 11.41 -1.77
N SER A 274 1.36 10.18 -1.57
CA SER A 274 1.55 9.10 -2.56
C SER A 274 0.97 9.41 -3.93
N LEU A 275 0.09 10.42 -4.03
CA LEU A 275 -0.52 10.83 -5.28
C LEU A 275 0.22 12.01 -5.94
N ASP A 276 1.30 12.52 -5.37
CA ASP A 276 2.02 13.69 -5.91
C ASP A 276 2.61 13.44 -7.31
N SER A 277 2.91 12.17 -7.64
CA SER A 277 3.31 11.73 -8.98
C SER A 277 2.17 11.70 -9.99
N LEU A 278 0.91 11.72 -9.53
CA LEU A 278 -0.26 11.54 -10.37
C LEU A 278 -0.78 12.87 -10.91
N TRP A 279 -0.60 13.09 -12.21
CA TRP A 279 -1.08 14.30 -12.91
C TRP A 279 -2.57 14.58 -12.69
N LEU A 280 -3.39 13.53 -12.67
CA LEU A 280 -4.83 13.65 -12.44
C LEU A 280 -5.15 14.20 -11.05
N TRP A 281 -4.39 13.78 -10.03
CA TRP A 281 -4.50 14.33 -8.68
C TRP A 281 -4.02 15.77 -8.62
N ALA A 282 -2.91 16.12 -9.29
CA ALA A 282 -2.43 17.49 -9.35
C ALA A 282 -3.47 18.47 -9.92
N ARG A 283 -4.26 18.05 -10.93
CA ARG A 283 -5.40 18.81 -11.47
C ARG A 283 -6.50 19.00 -10.43
N ALA A 284 -6.94 17.91 -9.78
CA ALA A 284 -7.95 17.99 -8.73
C ALA A 284 -7.50 18.88 -7.56
N GLN A 285 -6.26 18.72 -7.11
CA GLN A 285 -5.67 19.49 -6.03
C GLN A 285 -5.58 20.99 -6.36
N ASN A 286 -5.34 21.35 -7.62
CA ASN A 286 -5.33 22.74 -8.07
C ASN A 286 -6.71 23.40 -7.91
N GLU A 287 -7.77 22.75 -8.39
CA GLU A 287 -9.15 23.23 -8.23
C GLU A 287 -9.53 23.32 -6.75
N MET A 288 -9.18 22.30 -5.96
CA MET A 288 -9.42 22.28 -4.52
C MET A 288 -8.69 23.41 -3.79
N LYS A 289 -7.45 23.74 -4.17
CA LYS A 289 -6.69 24.87 -3.61
C LYS A 289 -7.38 26.20 -3.90
N GLY A 290 -7.95 26.38 -5.09
CA GLY A 290 -8.76 27.55 -5.44
C GLY A 290 -9.96 27.73 -4.50
N VAL A 291 -10.77 26.69 -4.33
CA VAL A 291 -11.93 26.69 -3.42
C VAL A 291 -11.50 26.95 -1.97
N ASN A 292 -10.44 26.29 -1.50
CA ASN A 292 -9.93 26.47 -0.14
C ASN A 292 -9.37 27.89 0.09
N GLY A 293 -8.75 28.51 -0.91
CA GLY A 293 -8.28 29.88 -0.85
C GLY A 293 -9.43 30.88 -0.66
N LEU A 294 -10.49 30.75 -1.47
CA LEU A 294 -11.71 31.55 -1.32
C LEU A 294 -12.40 31.31 0.03
N TYR A 295 -12.40 30.06 0.52
CA TYR A 295 -12.90 29.75 1.85
C TYR A 295 -12.09 30.46 2.94
N GLY A 296 -10.76 30.53 2.81
CA GLY A 296 -9.92 31.30 3.73
C GLY A 296 -10.32 32.78 3.81
N VAL A 297 -10.54 33.42 2.65
CA VAL A 297 -11.03 34.81 2.57
C VAL A 297 -12.41 34.94 3.21
N PHE A 298 -13.32 34.00 2.91
CA PHE A 298 -14.67 33.96 3.51
C PHE A 298 -14.62 33.90 5.04
N ARG A 299 -13.78 33.02 5.60
CA ARG A 299 -13.59 32.88 7.04
C ARG A 299 -12.94 34.13 7.66
N GLN A 300 -12.00 34.76 6.97
CA GLN A 300 -11.40 36.01 7.41
C GLN A 300 -12.44 37.14 7.51
N MET A 301 -13.27 37.35 6.48
CA MET A 301 -14.32 38.36 6.52
C MET A 301 -15.31 38.13 7.66
N GLN A 302 -15.69 36.87 7.93
CA GLN A 302 -16.54 36.53 9.07
C GLN A 302 -15.91 36.90 10.42
N ARG A 303 -14.61 36.66 10.59
CA ARG A 303 -13.86 37.01 11.82
C ARG A 303 -13.75 38.52 11.99
N GLU A 304 -13.43 39.26 10.93
CA GLU A 304 -13.35 40.72 10.98
C GLU A 304 -14.70 41.35 11.37
N ILE A 305 -15.80 40.88 10.79
CA ILE A 305 -17.13 41.43 11.07
C ILE A 305 -17.62 41.04 12.47
N VAL A 306 -17.47 39.76 12.87
CA VAL A 306 -18.10 39.23 14.10
C VAL A 306 -17.20 39.40 15.33
N ASP A 307 -15.90 39.16 15.20
CA ASP A 307 -14.98 39.13 16.35
C ASP A 307 -14.28 40.49 16.54
N LEU A 308 -13.99 41.21 15.44
CA LEU A 308 -13.36 42.55 15.49
C LEU A 308 -14.37 43.70 15.39
N ASN A 309 -15.68 43.41 15.31
CA ASN A 309 -16.75 44.40 15.15
C ASN A 309 -16.54 45.38 13.97
N ALA A 310 -15.92 44.91 12.88
CA ALA A 310 -15.76 45.74 11.69
C ALA A 310 -17.12 46.15 11.09
N SER A 311 -17.16 47.33 10.45
CA SER A 311 -18.38 47.80 9.77
C SER A 311 -18.72 46.90 8.57
N ILE A 312 -19.98 46.52 8.44
CA ILE A 312 -20.46 45.69 7.32
C ILE A 312 -20.47 46.53 6.04
N ASN A 313 -19.61 46.19 5.08
CA ASN A 313 -19.63 46.76 3.74
C ASN A 313 -20.44 45.85 2.79
N ALA A 314 -21.74 46.14 2.65
CA ALA A 314 -22.66 45.32 1.86
C ALA A 314 -22.22 45.18 0.39
N LYS A 315 -21.62 46.23 -0.20
CA LYS A 315 -21.11 46.20 -1.58
C LYS A 315 -19.90 45.27 -1.72
N GLN A 316 -19.00 45.27 -0.75
CA GLN A 316 -17.86 44.35 -0.74
C GLN A 316 -18.32 42.89 -0.63
N LEU A 317 -19.28 42.62 0.26
CA LEU A 317 -19.87 41.29 0.40
C LEU A 317 -20.61 40.84 -0.87
N ALA A 318 -21.36 41.74 -1.52
CA ALA A 318 -22.03 41.46 -2.77
C ALA A 318 -21.04 41.18 -3.91
N ASN A 319 -19.95 41.95 -4.02
CA ASN A 319 -18.88 41.68 -4.98
C ASN A 319 -18.24 40.31 -4.74
N PHE A 320 -17.97 39.95 -3.49
CA PHE A 320 -17.43 38.64 -3.14
C PHE A 320 -18.40 37.50 -3.52
N ALA A 321 -19.70 37.68 -3.26
CA ALA A 321 -20.73 36.75 -3.67
C ALA A 321 -20.80 36.57 -5.19
N GLU A 322 -20.74 37.67 -5.96
CA GLU A 322 -20.67 37.59 -7.43
C GLU A 322 -19.39 36.87 -7.89
N THR A 323 -18.26 37.08 -7.22
CA THR A 323 -17.02 36.34 -7.53
C THR A 323 -17.18 34.84 -7.32
N ILE A 324 -17.73 34.40 -6.18
CA ILE A 324 -17.97 32.99 -5.88
C ILE A 324 -18.88 32.33 -6.92
N LEU A 325 -19.89 33.05 -7.41
CA LEU A 325 -20.95 32.48 -8.22
C LEU A 325 -20.68 32.54 -9.72
N ARG A 326 -19.99 33.58 -10.20
CA ARG A 326 -19.99 33.94 -11.63
C ARG A 326 -18.67 34.43 -12.19
N ASP A 327 -17.63 34.63 -11.37
CA ASP A 327 -16.33 35.01 -11.91
C ASP A 327 -15.79 33.91 -12.82
N ALA A 328 -15.35 34.28 -14.02
CA ALA A 328 -14.92 33.30 -15.00
C ALA A 328 -13.77 32.41 -14.50
N ASN A 329 -12.88 32.93 -13.66
CA ASN A 329 -11.70 32.21 -13.19
C ASN A 329 -11.84 31.66 -11.77
N ALA A 330 -12.68 32.28 -10.93
CA ALA A 330 -12.79 31.97 -9.51
C ALA A 330 -14.14 31.38 -9.09
N ALA A 331 -15.11 31.25 -10.00
CA ALA A 331 -16.41 30.71 -9.65
C ALA A 331 -16.31 29.26 -9.14
N ILE A 332 -16.84 29.04 -7.94
CA ILE A 332 -16.81 27.76 -7.26
C ILE A 332 -17.64 26.68 -7.97
N PRO A 333 -18.83 26.97 -8.54
CA PRO A 333 -19.58 25.96 -9.28
C PRO A 333 -18.76 25.29 -10.39
N LEU A 334 -17.91 26.07 -11.08
CA LEU A 334 -17.03 25.60 -12.15
C LEU A 334 -15.95 24.66 -11.60
N ALA A 335 -15.22 25.12 -10.57
CA ALA A 335 -14.20 24.31 -9.91
C ALA A 335 -14.75 22.96 -9.40
N LEU A 336 -15.97 22.95 -8.84
CA LEU A 336 -16.61 21.72 -8.36
C LEU A 336 -17.06 20.79 -9.51
N ASP A 337 -17.50 21.34 -10.65
CA ASP A 337 -17.85 20.54 -11.83
C ASP A 337 -16.61 19.88 -12.44
N ARG A 338 -15.50 20.62 -12.55
CA ARG A 338 -14.21 20.08 -12.97
C ARG A 338 -13.75 18.94 -12.07
N ILE A 339 -13.78 19.13 -10.75
CA ILE A 339 -13.45 18.05 -9.80
C ILE A 339 -14.34 16.82 -10.03
N ALA A 340 -15.65 17.02 -10.23
CA ALA A 340 -16.57 15.91 -10.52
C ALA A 340 -16.24 15.20 -11.83
N ASN A 341 -15.87 15.93 -12.89
CA ASN A 341 -15.44 15.36 -14.15
C ASN A 341 -14.15 14.52 -14.01
N LEU A 342 -13.16 14.98 -13.24
CA LEU A 342 -11.96 14.20 -12.94
C LEU A 342 -12.29 12.90 -12.18
N ILE A 343 -13.27 12.96 -11.27
CA ILE A 343 -13.70 11.81 -10.47
C ILE A 343 -14.43 10.78 -11.34
N VAL A 344 -15.42 11.21 -12.12
CA VAL A 344 -16.34 10.31 -12.83
C VAL A 344 -15.77 9.89 -14.18
N ASN A 345 -15.39 10.85 -15.03
CA ASN A 345 -15.00 10.58 -16.41
C ASN A 345 -13.56 10.07 -16.50
N GLU A 346 -12.66 10.69 -15.73
CA GLU A 346 -11.23 10.31 -15.70
C GLU A 346 -10.90 9.28 -14.60
N LYS A 347 -11.91 8.85 -13.83
CA LYS A 347 -11.83 7.75 -12.84
C LYS A 347 -10.76 7.98 -11.77
N LEU A 348 -10.65 9.20 -11.23
CA LEU A 348 -9.62 9.60 -10.23
C LEU A 348 -9.39 8.56 -9.13
N PHE A 349 -10.44 8.05 -8.48
CA PHE A 349 -10.29 7.06 -7.41
C PHE A 349 -9.65 5.75 -7.87
N ILE A 350 -9.99 5.26 -9.07
CA ILE A 350 -9.42 4.01 -9.62
C ILE A 350 -7.92 4.16 -9.89
N VAL A 351 -7.53 5.30 -10.47
CA VAL A 351 -6.11 5.56 -10.75
C VAL A 351 -5.34 5.79 -9.44
N SER A 352 -5.97 6.45 -8.46
CA SER A 352 -5.36 6.74 -7.15
C SER A 352 -5.00 5.48 -6.37
N PHE A 353 -5.88 4.48 -6.26
CA PHE A 353 -5.52 3.27 -5.48
C PHE A 353 -4.46 2.40 -6.17
N LYS A 354 -4.37 2.45 -7.50
CA LYS A 354 -3.31 1.77 -8.25
C LYS A 354 -1.95 2.38 -7.94
N GLU A 355 -1.87 3.72 -7.96
CA GLU A 355 -0.66 4.44 -7.56
C GLU A 355 -0.31 4.18 -6.09
N ALA A 356 -1.31 4.21 -5.21
CA ALA A 356 -1.16 3.90 -3.78
C ALA A 356 -0.56 2.50 -3.55
N SER A 357 -1.00 1.51 -4.34
CA SER A 357 -0.51 0.14 -4.21
C SER A 357 1.00 0.04 -4.51
N ASN A 358 1.50 0.84 -5.46
CA ASN A 358 2.92 0.91 -5.76
C ASN A 358 3.73 1.64 -4.68
N GLN A 359 3.10 2.55 -3.94
CA GLN A 359 3.74 3.39 -2.92
C GLN A 359 3.45 2.99 -1.48
N MET A 360 2.69 1.90 -1.25
CA MET A 360 2.24 1.45 0.07
C MET A 360 3.39 1.34 1.09
N CYS A 361 4.56 0.87 0.65
CA CYS A 361 5.75 0.71 1.47
C CYS A 361 6.30 2.03 2.06
N ASN A 362 6.13 3.14 1.34
CA ASN A 362 6.69 4.44 1.72
C ASN A 362 5.76 5.18 2.68
N GLU A 363 4.45 5.18 2.39
CA GLU A 363 3.46 5.95 3.16
C GLU A 363 2.90 5.19 4.37
N MET A 364 3.03 3.86 4.41
CA MET A 364 2.44 3.01 5.45
C MET A 364 0.92 3.13 5.55
N GLN A 365 0.26 3.17 4.39
CA GLN A 365 -1.17 3.35 4.25
C GLN A 365 -1.72 2.29 3.31
N SER A 366 -2.85 1.66 3.66
CA SER A 366 -3.50 0.73 2.73
C SER A 366 -4.11 1.51 1.55
N PRO A 367 -4.16 0.95 0.33
CA PRO A 367 -4.82 1.61 -0.80
C PRO A 367 -6.27 2.01 -0.50
N GLN A 368 -7.03 1.19 0.22
CA GLN A 368 -8.40 1.53 0.62
C GLN A 368 -8.44 2.71 1.62
N GLN A 369 -7.51 2.74 2.58
CA GLN A 369 -7.36 3.87 3.52
C GLN A 369 -7.01 5.17 2.79
N LEU A 370 -6.18 5.12 1.74
CA LEU A 370 -5.90 6.28 0.88
C LEU A 370 -7.17 6.80 0.22
N LEU A 371 -7.99 5.91 -0.35
CA LEU A 371 -9.25 6.31 -0.98
C LEU A 371 -10.21 7.00 -0.01
N TYR A 372 -10.26 6.52 1.24
CA TYR A 372 -11.06 7.18 2.28
C TYR A 372 -10.55 8.59 2.59
N ASN A 373 -9.23 8.78 2.69
CA ASN A 373 -8.63 10.11 2.89
C ASN A 373 -8.86 11.04 1.70
N LEU A 374 -8.74 10.53 0.48
CA LEU A 374 -9.02 11.28 -0.75
C LEU A 374 -10.48 11.72 -0.81
N TYR A 375 -11.41 10.81 -0.47
CA TYR A 375 -12.84 11.14 -0.38
C TYR A 375 -13.10 12.25 0.64
N ASN A 376 -12.52 12.15 1.84
CA ASN A 376 -12.67 13.19 2.86
C ASN A 376 -12.18 14.56 2.38
N ALA A 377 -11.05 14.60 1.65
CA ALA A 377 -10.50 15.85 1.11
C ALA A 377 -11.41 16.47 0.03
N VAL A 378 -11.91 15.64 -0.90
CA VAL A 378 -12.86 16.06 -1.94
C VAL A 378 -14.16 16.55 -1.31
N ALA A 379 -14.76 15.74 -0.43
CA ALA A 379 -16.02 16.05 0.23
C ALA A 379 -15.93 17.33 1.09
N LEU A 380 -14.82 17.53 1.81
CA LEU A 380 -14.60 18.76 2.58
C LEU A 380 -14.51 19.98 1.67
N THR A 381 -13.84 19.87 0.52
CA THR A 381 -13.77 20.94 -0.47
C THR A 381 -15.17 21.25 -1.03
N GLU A 382 -15.95 20.22 -1.35
CA GLU A 382 -17.32 20.38 -1.85
C GLU A 382 -18.24 21.05 -0.81
N ILE A 383 -18.14 20.66 0.46
CA ILE A 383 -18.88 21.27 1.59
C ILE A 383 -18.51 22.75 1.73
N LYS A 384 -17.21 23.09 1.74
CA LYS A 384 -16.74 24.48 1.80
C LYS A 384 -17.26 25.31 0.63
N GLY A 385 -17.17 24.76 -0.57
CA GLY A 385 -17.67 25.38 -1.80
C GLY A 385 -19.17 25.63 -1.76
N TYR A 386 -19.96 24.60 -1.44
CA TYR A 386 -21.42 24.69 -1.35
C TYR A 386 -21.87 25.66 -0.26
N THR A 387 -21.17 25.68 0.89
CA THR A 387 -21.42 26.65 1.96
C THR A 387 -21.29 28.10 1.47
N MET A 388 -20.22 28.40 0.72
CA MET A 388 -19.99 29.74 0.17
C MET A 388 -21.01 30.10 -0.91
N ILE A 389 -21.41 29.15 -1.75
CA ILE A 389 -22.46 29.34 -2.75
C ILE A 389 -23.79 29.67 -2.07
N GLN A 390 -24.20 28.90 -1.06
CA GLN A 390 -25.45 29.12 -0.33
C GLN A 390 -25.45 30.48 0.38
N PHE A 391 -24.36 30.82 1.08
CA PHE A 391 -24.19 32.13 1.69
C PHE A 391 -24.32 33.26 0.65
N SER A 392 -23.71 33.10 -0.52
CA SER A 392 -23.70 34.12 -1.58
C SER A 392 -25.09 34.42 -2.12
N TYR A 393 -25.91 33.40 -2.41
CA TYR A 393 -27.30 33.62 -2.85
C TYR A 393 -28.16 34.23 -1.75
N MET A 394 -28.04 33.75 -0.50
CA MET A 394 -28.78 34.32 0.63
C MET A 394 -28.40 35.79 0.86
N LEU A 395 -27.13 36.13 0.70
CA LEU A 395 -26.65 37.51 0.80
C LEU A 395 -27.17 38.38 -0.34
N LEU A 396 -27.10 37.92 -1.59
CA LEU A 396 -27.56 38.69 -2.75
C LEU A 396 -29.07 38.94 -2.71
N ARG A 397 -29.85 38.02 -2.14
CA ARG A 397 -31.29 38.21 -1.87
C ARG A 397 -31.53 39.34 -0.88
N LEU A 398 -30.68 39.51 0.13
CA LEU A 398 -30.75 40.65 1.06
C LEU A 398 -30.27 41.96 0.42
N TYR A 399 -29.28 41.89 -0.49
CA TYR A 399 -28.69 43.07 -1.14
C TYR A 399 -29.56 43.66 -2.27
N ASN A 400 -30.22 42.80 -3.06
CA ASN A 400 -31.08 43.21 -4.17
C ASN A 400 -32.54 42.90 -3.83
N GLU A 401 -33.17 43.75 -3.03
CA GLU A 401 -34.60 43.61 -2.68
C GLU A 401 -35.46 43.49 -3.95
N GLY A 402 -36.12 42.34 -4.12
CA GLY A 402 -36.96 42.03 -5.29
C GLY A 402 -36.52 40.81 -6.11
N ASN A 403 -35.26 40.38 -6.02
CA ASN A 403 -34.77 39.16 -6.67
C ASN A 403 -34.78 37.98 -5.67
N ASN A 404 -35.42 36.86 -6.00
CA ASN A 404 -35.61 35.75 -5.05
C ASN A 404 -34.61 34.60 -5.24
N PHE A 405 -33.94 34.53 -6.40
CA PHE A 405 -32.92 33.52 -6.77
C PHE A 405 -33.33 32.05 -6.49
N SER A 406 -34.64 31.78 -6.46
CA SER A 406 -35.15 30.51 -5.94
C SER A 406 -34.88 29.34 -6.88
N GLU A 407 -34.95 29.57 -8.18
CA GLU A 407 -34.63 28.55 -9.20
C GLU A 407 -33.12 28.30 -9.27
N GLU A 408 -32.27 29.33 -9.16
CA GLU A 408 -30.82 29.17 -9.09
C GLU A 408 -30.39 28.30 -7.91
N ILE A 409 -30.94 28.56 -6.72
CA ILE A 409 -30.68 27.76 -5.51
C ILE A 409 -31.16 26.31 -5.71
N GLN A 410 -32.33 26.12 -6.33
CA GLN A 410 -32.89 24.80 -6.59
C GLN A 410 -32.05 23.99 -7.59
N THR A 411 -31.60 24.60 -8.69
CA THR A 411 -30.70 23.98 -9.67
C THR A 411 -29.38 23.58 -9.01
N LEU A 412 -28.78 24.46 -8.21
CA LEU A 412 -27.53 24.16 -7.52
C LEU A 412 -27.65 23.05 -6.50
N LYS A 413 -28.79 22.99 -5.79
CA LYS A 413 -29.10 21.89 -4.88
C LYS A 413 -29.19 20.55 -5.62
N HIS A 414 -29.83 20.55 -6.79
CA HIS A 414 -29.92 19.36 -7.63
C HIS A 414 -28.54 18.91 -8.13
N GLN A 415 -27.73 19.85 -8.64
CA GLN A 415 -26.38 19.55 -9.10
C GLN A 415 -25.47 19.05 -7.96
N TYR A 416 -25.58 19.63 -6.77
CA TYR A 416 -24.86 19.16 -5.57
C TYR A 416 -25.24 17.72 -5.23
N ALA A 417 -26.54 17.40 -5.25
CA ALA A 417 -27.03 16.04 -4.99
C ALA A 417 -26.48 15.02 -6.00
N ILE A 418 -26.47 15.36 -7.30
CA ILE A 418 -25.91 14.50 -8.34
C ILE A 418 -24.41 14.28 -8.12
N ARG A 419 -23.62 15.35 -7.96
CA ARG A 419 -22.16 15.24 -7.77
C ARG A 419 -21.79 14.42 -6.54
N THR A 420 -22.46 14.66 -5.41
CA THR A 420 -22.22 13.88 -4.19
C THR A 420 -22.58 12.40 -4.40
N SER A 421 -23.70 12.09 -5.07
CA SER A 421 -24.11 10.72 -5.37
C SER A 421 -23.11 10.00 -6.29
N GLU A 422 -22.65 10.66 -7.37
CA GLU A 422 -21.67 10.08 -8.29
C GLU A 422 -20.30 9.90 -7.63
N THR A 423 -19.86 10.87 -6.81
CA THR A 423 -18.61 10.77 -6.05
C THR A 423 -18.64 9.60 -5.07
N LEU A 424 -19.75 9.43 -4.34
CA LEU A 424 -19.96 8.30 -3.44
C LEU A 424 -19.96 6.96 -4.18
N ARG A 425 -20.60 6.89 -5.35
CA ARG A 425 -20.60 5.69 -6.19
C ARG A 425 -19.18 5.36 -6.66
N ALA A 426 -18.43 6.37 -7.14
CA ALA A 426 -17.08 6.21 -7.65
C ALA A 426 -16.12 5.71 -6.57
N VAL A 427 -16.11 6.33 -5.38
CA VAL A 427 -15.23 5.89 -4.28
C VAL A 427 -15.60 4.50 -3.78
N LYS A 428 -16.88 4.20 -3.57
CA LYS A 428 -17.31 2.86 -3.10
C LYS A 428 -16.92 1.78 -4.09
N THR A 429 -17.09 2.06 -5.39
CA THR A 429 -16.67 1.14 -6.45
C THR A 429 -15.15 0.90 -6.38
N ALA A 430 -14.35 1.95 -6.21
CA ALA A 430 -12.91 1.82 -6.07
C ALA A 430 -12.51 1.05 -4.79
N MET A 431 -13.15 1.34 -3.65
CA MET A 431 -12.87 0.70 -2.36
C MET A 431 -13.18 -0.81 -2.35
N THR A 432 -14.14 -1.27 -3.16
CA THR A 432 -14.44 -2.71 -3.33
C THR A 432 -13.24 -3.49 -3.86
N TYR A 433 -12.41 -2.88 -4.71
CA TYR A 433 -11.24 -3.54 -5.33
C TYR A 433 -9.91 -3.15 -4.68
N ALA A 434 -9.88 -2.08 -3.88
CA ALA A 434 -8.67 -1.60 -3.24
C ALA A 434 -8.26 -2.52 -2.07
N PRO A 435 -7.00 -2.98 -2.02
CA PRO A 435 -6.50 -3.76 -0.90
C PRO A 435 -6.61 -3.02 0.44
N LYS A 436 -6.98 -3.77 1.48
CA LYS A 436 -7.03 -3.29 2.87
C LYS A 436 -5.81 -3.70 3.70
N SER A 437 -5.01 -4.62 3.18
CA SER A 437 -3.84 -5.16 3.83
C SER A 437 -2.69 -4.16 3.87
N LEU A 438 -1.91 -4.22 4.94
CA LEU A 438 -0.74 -3.40 5.20
C LEU A 438 0.38 -4.29 5.75
N TRP A 439 1.56 -4.23 5.14
CA TRP A 439 2.75 -4.97 5.56
C TRP A 439 4.01 -4.13 5.32
N ARG A 440 5.14 -4.59 5.88
CA ARG A 440 6.44 -3.94 5.70
C ARG A 440 7.23 -4.58 4.56
N CYS A 441 7.69 -3.74 3.65
CA CYS A 441 8.53 -4.13 2.53
C CYS A 441 9.98 -4.29 2.99
N ASP A 442 10.81 -4.91 2.15
CA ASP A 442 12.22 -5.11 2.47
C ASP A 442 12.94 -3.75 2.54
N PRO A 443 13.72 -3.50 3.61
CA PRO A 443 14.56 -2.32 3.69
C PRO A 443 15.70 -2.41 2.66
N ARG A 444 16.28 -1.26 2.31
CA ARG A 444 17.49 -1.23 1.46
C ARG A 444 18.65 -2.05 2.01
N VAL A 445 18.76 -2.11 3.34
CA VAL A 445 19.77 -2.89 4.05
C VAL A 445 19.11 -3.59 5.23
N HIS A 446 19.21 -4.90 5.28
CA HIS A 446 18.74 -5.70 6.40
C HIS A 446 19.72 -5.63 7.58
N LYS A 447 19.18 -5.51 8.79
CA LYS A 447 19.94 -5.44 10.03
C LYS A 447 19.35 -6.39 11.07
N LEU A 448 20.18 -7.30 11.58
CA LEU A 448 19.80 -8.27 12.59
C LEU A 448 19.33 -7.56 13.87
N GLY A 449 18.14 -7.88 14.36
CA GLY A 449 17.55 -7.28 15.57
C GLY A 449 16.83 -5.94 15.35
N GLU A 450 17.00 -5.30 14.18
CA GLU A 450 16.25 -4.09 13.79
C GLU A 450 15.18 -4.39 12.74
N THR A 451 15.54 -5.08 11.65
CA THR A 451 14.63 -5.34 10.52
C THR A 451 14.28 -6.81 10.36
N TYR A 452 15.17 -7.72 10.78
CA TYR A 452 14.88 -9.16 10.77
C TYR A 452 15.51 -9.86 11.97
N THR A 453 15.05 -11.08 12.25
CA THR A 453 15.74 -12.06 13.09
C THR A 453 15.71 -13.43 12.42
N GLU A 454 16.55 -14.34 12.90
CA GLU A 454 16.60 -15.74 12.45
C GLU A 454 16.43 -16.71 13.63
N LEU A 455 16.16 -17.98 13.31
CA LEU A 455 16.21 -19.10 14.24
C LEU A 455 17.62 -19.72 14.18
N LYS A 456 18.52 -19.31 15.07
CA LYS A 456 19.93 -19.75 15.03
C LYS A 456 20.05 -21.20 15.49
N GLN A 457 20.96 -21.94 14.87
CA GLN A 457 21.35 -23.29 15.29
C GLN A 457 20.15 -24.25 15.48
N LEU A 458 19.12 -24.15 14.64
CA LEU A 458 17.94 -25.01 14.71
C LEU A 458 18.07 -26.20 13.76
N PHE A 459 17.97 -25.95 12.45
CA PHE A 459 18.19 -26.93 11.40
C PHE A 459 19.45 -26.58 10.63
N GLN A 460 20.45 -27.46 10.66
CA GLN A 460 21.73 -27.26 9.99
C GLN A 460 22.24 -28.51 9.29
N GLY A 461 22.94 -28.35 8.17
CA GLY A 461 23.74 -29.39 7.55
C GLY A 461 24.81 -29.91 8.51
N TYR A 462 24.98 -31.22 8.56
CA TYR A 462 25.83 -31.92 9.52
C TYR A 462 26.51 -33.11 8.85
N ILE A 463 27.85 -33.12 8.90
CA ILE A 463 28.67 -34.23 8.41
C ILE A 463 28.90 -35.23 9.54
N VAL A 464 28.64 -36.50 9.28
CA VAL A 464 28.78 -37.57 10.28
C VAL A 464 29.11 -38.90 9.62
N ASN A 465 30.00 -39.68 10.22
CA ASN A 465 30.34 -40.99 9.68
C ASN A 465 29.24 -41.99 10.03
N GLU A 466 28.97 -42.93 9.11
CA GLU A 466 28.01 -44.00 9.32
C GLU A 466 28.20 -44.75 10.66
N VAL A 467 29.46 -44.98 11.04
CA VAL A 467 29.80 -45.70 12.28
C VAL A 467 29.21 -45.04 13.53
N ASP A 468 28.94 -43.74 13.50
CA ASP A 468 28.42 -42.96 14.64
C ASP A 468 26.89 -42.83 14.63
N LEU A 469 26.21 -43.37 13.61
CA LEU A 469 24.76 -43.25 13.38
C LEU A 469 23.94 -44.43 13.90
N ASN A 470 24.58 -45.46 14.47
CA ASN A 470 23.93 -46.63 15.06
C ASN A 470 24.55 -47.03 16.41
N THR A 471 23.77 -47.75 17.22
CA THR A 471 24.17 -48.22 18.55
C THR A 471 25.29 -49.26 18.51
N GLU A 472 25.38 -50.05 17.45
CA GLU A 472 26.39 -51.11 17.31
C GLU A 472 27.77 -50.55 16.94
N GLY A 473 27.82 -49.29 16.51
CA GLY A 473 29.04 -48.67 16.00
C GLY A 473 29.57 -49.38 14.76
N THR A 474 28.71 -49.70 13.78
CA THR A 474 29.06 -50.46 12.56
C THR A 474 28.77 -49.68 11.27
N CYS A 475 29.27 -50.15 10.13
CA CYS A 475 29.04 -49.54 8.80
C CYS A 475 28.41 -50.57 7.87
N LYS A 476 27.30 -51.18 8.32
CA LYS A 476 26.64 -52.27 7.60
C LYS A 476 25.67 -51.79 6.53
N GLU A 477 25.23 -50.55 6.64
CA GLU A 477 24.19 -49.96 5.82
C GLU A 477 24.83 -48.95 4.87
N ASN A 478 24.10 -47.89 4.51
CA ASN A 478 24.62 -46.76 3.77
C ASN A 478 24.01 -45.47 4.32
N CYS A 479 24.50 -44.30 3.91
CA CYS A 479 23.97 -43.03 4.40
C CYS A 479 22.45 -42.86 4.21
N ALA A 480 21.91 -43.33 3.07
CA ALA A 480 20.48 -43.20 2.76
C ALA A 480 19.56 -44.04 3.69
N TYR A 481 20.09 -45.09 4.33
CA TYR A 481 19.38 -45.85 5.35
C TYR A 481 19.00 -44.97 6.55
N TYR A 482 19.85 -44.00 6.90
CA TYR A 482 19.69 -43.14 8.07
C TYR A 482 18.79 -41.93 7.77
N GLY A 483 17.55 -42.19 7.36
CA GLY A 483 16.54 -41.14 7.18
C GLY A 483 16.12 -40.45 8.48
N TYR A 484 16.27 -41.15 9.62
CA TYR A 484 15.94 -40.66 10.95
C TYR A 484 16.74 -41.40 12.03
N THR A 485 17.65 -40.72 12.72
CA THR A 485 18.51 -41.31 13.76
C THR A 485 19.02 -40.22 14.73
N LYS A 486 20.09 -40.52 15.48
CA LYS A 486 20.85 -39.59 16.31
C LYS A 486 22.32 -39.98 16.30
N VAL A 487 23.17 -39.12 16.84
CA VAL A 487 24.58 -39.44 17.08
C VAL A 487 24.69 -40.34 18.32
N TYR A 488 25.25 -41.54 18.18
CA TYR A 488 25.43 -42.50 19.28
C TYR A 488 26.80 -42.46 19.92
N GLY A 489 27.81 -41.99 19.20
CA GLY A 489 29.18 -41.95 19.68
C GLY A 489 30.08 -41.11 18.79
N CYS A 490 31.38 -41.21 19.06
CA CYS A 490 32.42 -40.63 18.22
C CYS A 490 33.56 -41.64 18.09
N TYR A 491 33.50 -42.46 17.06
CA TYR A 491 34.45 -43.56 16.85
C TYR A 491 35.87 -43.01 16.74
N GLN A 492 36.76 -43.50 17.61
CA GLN A 492 38.19 -43.15 17.66
C GLN A 492 38.50 -41.64 17.66
N ASN A 493 37.59 -40.80 18.18
CA ASN A 493 37.74 -39.34 18.12
C ASN A 493 38.07 -38.83 16.69
N GLN A 494 37.41 -39.39 15.67
CA GLN A 494 37.49 -38.93 14.28
C GLN A 494 36.90 -37.50 14.13
N PHE A 495 36.41 -37.14 12.94
CA PHE A 495 35.91 -35.79 12.66
C PHE A 495 34.81 -35.33 13.63
N CYS A 496 33.98 -36.24 14.14
CA CYS A 496 32.99 -36.00 15.19
C CYS A 496 33.55 -35.24 16.42
N SER A 497 34.82 -35.42 16.77
CA SER A 497 35.46 -34.73 17.90
C SER A 497 35.92 -33.30 17.58
N LYS A 498 36.01 -32.96 16.28
CA LYS A 498 36.51 -31.67 15.78
C LYS A 498 35.39 -30.68 15.45
N GLN A 499 34.13 -31.11 15.56
CA GLN A 499 32.95 -30.30 15.31
C GLN A 499 32.02 -30.28 16.52
N ARG A 500 31.08 -29.32 16.56
CA ARG A 500 30.03 -29.32 17.57
C ARG A 500 29.17 -30.58 17.41
N GLN A 501 28.87 -31.29 18.49
CA GLN A 501 27.97 -32.44 18.43
C GLN A 501 26.54 -31.98 18.03
N CYS A 502 25.79 -32.84 17.34
CA CYS A 502 24.35 -32.67 17.18
C CYS A 502 23.64 -33.29 18.40
N ASN A 503 23.00 -32.47 19.24
CA ASN A 503 22.38 -32.94 20.49
C ASN A 503 20.93 -33.44 20.33
N GLY A 504 20.38 -33.40 19.11
CA GLY A 504 19.03 -33.88 18.82
C GLY A 504 18.99 -34.96 17.74
N LYS A 505 18.08 -34.78 16.78
CA LYS A 505 17.82 -35.77 15.73
C LYS A 505 18.67 -35.50 14.50
N ILE A 506 19.12 -36.58 13.89
CA ILE A 506 19.78 -36.60 12.58
C ILE A 506 18.77 -37.08 11.55
N LEU A 507 18.65 -36.36 10.45
CA LEU A 507 17.54 -36.45 9.52
C LEU A 507 18.07 -36.46 8.08
N HIS A 508 17.44 -37.26 7.22
CA HIS A 508 17.67 -37.27 5.77
C HIS A 508 19.16 -37.30 5.38
N CYS A 509 19.88 -38.31 5.89
CA CYS A 509 21.28 -38.51 5.52
C CYS A 509 21.41 -38.98 4.06
N GLU A 510 22.43 -38.45 3.38
CA GLU A 510 22.76 -38.79 2.00
C GLU A 510 24.27 -38.97 1.85
N TYR A 511 24.66 -39.89 0.97
CA TYR A 511 26.05 -40.04 0.54
C TYR A 511 26.29 -39.14 -0.66
N ILE A 512 27.33 -38.31 -0.59
CA ILE A 512 27.70 -37.38 -1.68
C ILE A 512 29.00 -37.84 -2.34
N ASP A 513 30.06 -38.02 -1.54
CA ASP A 513 31.36 -38.52 -2.00
C ASP A 513 32.14 -39.15 -0.84
N SER A 514 33.20 -39.91 -1.16
CA SER A 514 34.03 -40.61 -0.18
C SER A 514 34.96 -39.67 0.57
N ASP A 515 35.51 -38.68 -0.13
CA ASP A 515 36.50 -37.73 0.39
C ASP A 515 35.98 -36.29 0.25
N MET A 516 36.21 -35.50 1.29
CA MET A 516 35.84 -34.08 1.30
C MET A 516 36.76 -33.23 2.18
N TRP A 517 36.87 -31.95 1.84
CA TRP A 517 37.54 -30.91 2.61
C TRP A 517 36.50 -29.99 3.23
N ILE A 518 36.48 -29.99 4.56
CA ILE A 518 35.51 -29.19 5.32
C ILE A 518 36.22 -27.96 5.85
N CYS A 519 35.64 -26.79 5.58
CA CYS A 519 36.05 -25.56 6.24
C CYS A 519 35.18 -25.30 7.47
N PRO A 520 35.69 -25.52 8.70
CA PRO A 520 34.94 -25.21 9.90
C PRO A 520 34.73 -23.70 10.04
N ALA A 521 33.55 -23.32 10.54
CA ALA A 521 33.28 -21.95 10.92
C ALA A 521 34.01 -21.56 12.22
N ASP A 522 34.11 -20.26 12.50
CA ASP A 522 34.66 -19.77 13.77
C ASP A 522 33.90 -20.35 14.97
N ARG A 523 34.59 -20.57 16.10
CA ARG A 523 33.99 -21.16 17.31
C ARG A 523 32.82 -20.36 17.89
N ASN A 524 32.81 -19.03 17.67
CA ASN A 524 31.73 -18.16 18.11
C ASN A 524 30.65 -17.96 17.03
N SER A 525 30.83 -18.57 15.85
CA SER A 525 29.85 -18.53 14.77
C SER A 525 28.60 -19.34 15.11
N THR A 526 27.46 -18.94 14.52
CA THR A 526 26.24 -19.76 14.53
C THR A 526 26.33 -20.93 13.57
N ARG A 527 27.23 -20.86 12.58
CA ARG A 527 27.45 -21.87 11.54
C ARG A 527 28.35 -23.00 12.03
N ARG A 528 28.27 -24.18 11.41
CA ARG A 528 29.20 -25.30 11.63
C ARG A 528 30.33 -25.26 10.60
N TYR A 529 29.98 -24.94 9.35
CA TYR A 529 30.91 -24.90 8.23
C TYR A 529 30.75 -23.61 7.42
N GLU A 530 31.84 -23.08 6.88
CA GLU A 530 31.76 -22.01 5.88
C GLU A 530 31.50 -22.59 4.48
N TYR A 531 32.17 -23.70 4.17
CA TYR A 531 31.96 -24.48 2.95
C TYR A 531 32.42 -25.93 3.12
N ILE A 532 32.02 -26.78 2.19
CA ILE A 532 32.43 -28.18 2.04
C ILE A 532 32.75 -28.42 0.57
N GLU A 533 33.94 -28.93 0.29
CA GLU A 533 34.41 -29.28 -1.05
C GLU A 533 34.59 -30.79 -1.16
N TYR A 534 33.99 -31.42 -2.16
CA TYR A 534 34.05 -32.86 -2.40
C TYR A 534 35.06 -33.18 -3.51
N GLU A 535 35.63 -34.39 -3.47
CA GLU A 535 36.63 -34.82 -4.46
C GLU A 535 36.11 -34.84 -5.91
N ASN A 536 34.82 -35.16 -6.11
CA ASN A 536 34.15 -35.05 -7.41
C ASN A 536 33.96 -33.61 -7.94
N GLY A 537 34.47 -32.60 -7.25
CA GLY A 537 34.40 -31.19 -7.63
C GLY A 537 33.10 -30.47 -7.23
N LEU A 538 32.20 -31.12 -6.49
CA LEU A 538 31.05 -30.43 -5.90
C LEU A 538 31.50 -29.52 -4.75
N HIS A 539 30.95 -28.31 -4.71
CA HIS A 539 31.24 -27.31 -3.69
C HIS A 539 29.95 -26.80 -3.06
N TYR A 540 29.84 -26.91 -1.73
CA TYR A 540 28.70 -26.46 -0.93
C TYR A 540 29.11 -25.28 -0.06
N GLY A 541 28.36 -24.18 -0.11
CA GLY A 541 28.73 -22.92 0.56
C GLY A 541 29.43 -21.94 -0.38
N ASN A 542 29.59 -20.68 0.06
CA ASN A 542 30.02 -19.57 -0.80
C ASN A 542 31.45 -19.04 -0.47
N SER A 543 32.03 -19.40 0.68
CA SER A 543 33.39 -18.95 1.00
C SER A 543 34.42 -19.79 0.25
N LYS A 544 35.41 -19.13 -0.37
CA LYS A 544 36.60 -19.80 -0.95
C LYS A 544 37.82 -19.79 -0.02
N THR A 545 37.74 -19.02 1.05
CA THR A 545 38.83 -18.88 2.02
C THR A 545 38.44 -19.52 3.32
N CYS A 546 39.35 -20.30 3.90
CA CYS A 546 39.13 -20.96 5.18
C CYS A 546 40.09 -20.43 6.25
N PRO A 547 39.70 -19.41 7.03
CA PRO A 547 40.58 -18.83 8.04
C PRO A 547 41.02 -19.84 9.11
N ALA A 548 40.16 -20.81 9.44
CA ALA A 548 40.42 -21.85 10.43
C ALA A 548 41.23 -23.05 9.88
N GLY A 549 41.56 -23.05 8.58
CA GLY A 549 42.16 -24.19 7.89
C GLY A 549 41.15 -25.29 7.56
N THR A 550 41.38 -26.00 6.46
CA THR A 550 40.51 -27.10 6.02
C THR A 550 40.83 -28.40 6.76
N THR A 551 39.80 -29.19 7.04
CA THR A 551 39.94 -30.55 7.58
C THR A 551 39.53 -31.55 6.50
N LYS A 552 40.47 -32.36 6.01
CA LYS A 552 40.16 -33.49 5.13
C LYS A 552 39.52 -34.61 5.94
N VAL A 553 38.45 -35.18 5.43
CA VAL A 553 37.82 -36.39 5.97
C VAL A 553 37.65 -37.41 4.85
N ASP A 554 38.06 -38.64 5.14
CA ASP A 554 38.13 -39.72 4.16
C ASP A 554 37.28 -40.89 4.64
N SER A 555 36.52 -41.49 3.72
CA SER A 555 35.82 -42.75 3.97
C SER A 555 36.83 -43.89 4.03
N TRP A 556 36.53 -44.94 4.81
CA TRP A 556 37.52 -45.97 5.10
C TRP A 556 36.90 -47.36 5.20
N TRP A 557 37.72 -48.38 4.94
CA TRP A 557 37.31 -49.78 5.03
C TRP A 557 37.50 -50.33 6.42
N ARG A 558 36.41 -50.83 7.01
CA ARG A 558 36.44 -51.65 8.22
C ARG A 558 36.43 -53.12 7.80
N TRP A 559 37.60 -53.75 7.91
CA TRP A 559 37.83 -55.11 7.41
C TRP A 559 37.63 -55.15 5.88
N LEU A 560 37.43 -56.33 5.27
CA LEU A 560 37.36 -56.49 3.82
C LEU A 560 35.98 -56.17 3.19
N PHE A 561 34.93 -55.93 4.00
CA PHE A 561 33.55 -55.91 3.48
C PHE A 561 32.69 -54.71 3.89
N TRP A 562 33.13 -53.89 4.85
CA TRP A 562 32.33 -52.75 5.34
C TRP A 562 33.04 -51.44 5.01
N HIS A 563 32.36 -50.56 4.29
CA HIS A 563 32.87 -49.24 3.92
C HIS A 563 32.19 -48.18 4.78
N CYS A 564 32.96 -47.52 5.64
CA CYS A 564 32.47 -46.47 6.54
C CYS A 564 32.53 -45.13 5.84
N SER A 565 31.40 -44.71 5.27
CA SER A 565 31.28 -43.45 4.56
C SER A 565 30.90 -42.28 5.47
N TYR A 566 31.36 -41.07 5.12
CA TYR A 566 30.82 -39.83 5.68
C TYR A 566 29.52 -39.44 4.97
N CYS A 567 28.51 -39.10 5.77
CA CYS A 567 27.17 -38.75 5.33
C CYS A 567 26.93 -37.25 5.54
N PHE A 568 26.27 -36.62 4.58
CA PHE A 568 25.67 -35.30 4.75
C PHE A 568 24.23 -35.47 5.24
N CYS A 569 23.92 -34.95 6.43
CA CYS A 569 22.59 -35.04 7.03
C CYS A 569 22.11 -33.66 7.50
N TYR A 570 20.86 -33.57 7.96
CA TYR A 570 20.37 -32.42 8.72
C TYR A 570 20.33 -32.73 10.21
N CYS A 571 20.74 -31.76 11.02
CA CYS A 571 20.70 -31.81 12.47
C CYS A 571 19.58 -30.90 12.98
N ASP A 572 18.63 -31.46 13.73
CA ASP A 572 17.74 -30.72 14.63
C ASP A 572 18.47 -30.54 15.97
N ASP A 573 19.17 -29.42 16.13
CA ASP A 573 20.22 -29.26 17.14
C ASP A 573 19.69 -28.75 18.49
N GLN A 574 19.37 -29.67 19.42
CA GLN A 574 18.82 -29.35 20.74
C GLN A 574 19.88 -28.85 21.73
N ASN A 575 20.55 -27.76 21.40
CA ASN A 575 21.52 -27.10 22.29
C ASN A 575 20.94 -25.82 22.92
N SER A 576 21.56 -25.31 23.98
CA SER A 576 21.10 -24.12 24.73
C SER A 576 21.17 -22.80 23.96
N SER A 577 21.90 -22.78 22.83
CA SER A 577 22.09 -21.65 21.93
C SER A 577 21.19 -21.75 20.68
N SER A 578 20.29 -22.75 20.64
CA SER A 578 19.34 -22.98 19.57
C SER A 578 18.09 -22.15 19.79
N ASP A 579 17.80 -21.24 18.86
CA ASP A 579 16.58 -20.46 18.88
C ASP A 579 15.44 -21.25 18.25
N ARG A 580 14.47 -21.68 19.07
CA ARG A 580 13.40 -22.59 18.61
C ARG A 580 12.07 -22.38 19.30
N TYR A 581 11.88 -21.25 19.99
CA TYR A 581 10.73 -21.03 20.84
C TYR A 581 9.81 -19.93 20.30
N PHE A 582 8.51 -20.20 20.25
CA PHE A 582 7.48 -19.22 19.93
C PHE A 582 6.52 -19.09 21.11
N SER A 583 6.22 -17.86 21.54
CA SER A 583 5.23 -17.62 22.59
C SER A 583 3.82 -17.98 22.10
N LEU A 584 3.07 -18.69 22.94
CA LEU A 584 1.64 -19.00 22.75
C LEU A 584 0.75 -18.10 23.62
N ARG A 585 1.34 -17.26 24.48
CA ARG A 585 0.59 -16.29 25.30
C ARG A 585 -0.15 -15.29 24.43
N SER A 586 -1.38 -14.99 24.83
CA SER A 586 -2.21 -13.97 24.18
C SER A 586 -1.75 -12.57 24.54
N VAL A 587 -1.80 -11.68 23.54
CA VAL A 587 -1.56 -10.25 23.72
C VAL A 587 -2.85 -9.53 23.34
N MET A 588 -3.37 -8.69 24.25
CA MET A 588 -4.66 -8.01 24.10
C MET A 588 -4.50 -6.53 24.42
N SER A 589 -5.21 -5.66 23.69
CA SER A 589 -5.34 -4.26 24.05
C SER A 589 -6.14 -4.09 25.35
N ASP A 590 -5.99 -2.94 26.00
CA ASP A 590 -6.79 -2.57 27.16
C ASP A 590 -8.24 -2.24 26.76
N ILE A 591 -9.02 -3.30 26.56
CA ILE A 591 -10.42 -3.22 26.16
C ILE A 591 -11.29 -2.55 27.24
N SER A 592 -10.91 -2.64 28.51
CA SER A 592 -11.64 -2.03 29.62
C SER A 592 -11.56 -0.50 29.56
N ASN A 593 -10.47 0.05 29.01
CA ASN A 593 -10.29 1.50 28.76
C ASN A 593 -10.55 1.90 27.29
N ASN A 594 -11.38 1.13 26.56
CA ASN A 594 -11.76 1.41 25.18
C ASN A 594 -10.57 1.54 24.21
N LYS A 595 -9.47 0.83 24.48
CA LYS A 595 -8.32 0.77 23.59
C LYS A 595 -8.40 -0.42 22.64
N ILE A 596 -7.94 -0.21 21.41
CA ILE A 596 -7.86 -1.22 20.36
C ILE A 596 -6.42 -1.36 19.87
N ILE A 597 -6.12 -2.41 19.10
CA ILE A 597 -4.82 -2.57 18.45
C ILE A 597 -4.68 -1.56 17.31
N THR A 598 -3.58 -0.82 17.29
CA THR A 598 -3.22 0.17 16.26
C THR A 598 -1.93 -0.19 15.52
N GLY A 599 -1.19 -1.20 15.98
CA GLY A 599 0.04 -1.65 15.33
C GLY A 599 0.52 -3.00 15.88
N ILE A 600 1.41 -3.65 15.13
CA ILE A 600 1.92 -4.98 15.49
C ILE A 600 3.37 -5.17 15.03
N ARG A 601 4.14 -5.99 15.75
CA ARG A 601 5.47 -6.47 15.34
C ARG A 601 5.86 -7.78 16.03
N LEU A 602 6.90 -8.42 15.52
CA LEU A 602 7.59 -9.51 16.21
C LEU A 602 8.76 -8.98 17.04
N ARG A 603 9.04 -9.61 18.18
CA ARG A 603 10.22 -9.36 19.01
C ARG A 603 10.82 -10.68 19.45
N LYS A 604 12.14 -10.77 19.46
CA LYS A 604 12.86 -11.90 20.02
C LYS A 604 13.50 -11.51 21.35
N ILE A 605 13.03 -12.10 22.44
CA ILE A 605 13.50 -11.84 23.80
C ILE A 605 13.70 -13.19 24.47
N ASN A 606 14.80 -13.38 25.20
CA ASN A 606 15.13 -14.65 25.86
C ASN A 606 15.12 -15.88 24.92
N GLN A 607 15.49 -15.69 23.64
CA GLN A 607 15.44 -16.72 22.57
C GLN A 607 14.01 -17.17 22.18
N ILE A 608 12.98 -16.45 22.63
CA ILE A 608 11.57 -16.70 22.32
C ILE A 608 11.07 -15.61 21.38
N ILE A 609 10.34 -16.02 20.33
CA ILE A 609 9.62 -15.10 19.44
C ILE A 609 8.28 -14.73 20.08
N HIS A 610 8.08 -13.44 20.33
CA HIS A 610 6.87 -12.85 20.86
C HIS A 610 6.21 -11.95 19.83
N ILE A 611 4.87 -11.90 19.85
CA ILE A 611 4.10 -10.84 19.21
C ILE A 611 4.06 -9.66 20.20
N GLN A 612 4.24 -8.45 19.69
CA GLN A 612 4.06 -7.21 20.45
C GLN A 612 3.06 -6.33 19.70
N ILE A 613 2.12 -5.74 20.44
CA ILE A 613 1.10 -4.85 19.89
C ILE A 613 1.32 -3.41 20.34
N GLN A 614 0.85 -2.49 19.51
CA GLN A 614 0.62 -1.11 19.87
C GLN A 614 -0.89 -0.92 20.05
N GLU A 615 -1.29 -0.15 21.05
CA GLU A 615 -2.68 0.15 21.34
C GLU A 615 -2.94 1.65 21.39
N GLY A 616 -4.19 2.05 21.21
CA GLY A 616 -4.66 3.42 21.36
C GLY A 616 -6.16 3.48 21.59
N GLN A 617 -6.63 4.56 22.22
CA GLN A 617 -8.04 4.75 22.55
C GLN A 617 -8.88 5.03 21.29
N LEU A 618 -9.97 4.29 21.14
CA LEU A 618 -10.94 4.48 20.06
C LEU A 618 -11.79 5.73 20.34
N LEU A 619 -11.98 6.54 19.31
CA LEU A 619 -12.80 7.75 19.31
C LEU A 619 -14.02 7.58 18.39
N PRO A 620 -15.05 8.45 18.54
CA PRO A 620 -16.21 8.46 17.66
C PRO A 620 -15.87 8.36 16.17
N ARG A 621 -16.68 7.59 15.44
CA ARG A 621 -16.60 7.40 13.98
C ARG A 621 -15.25 6.87 13.48
N GLY A 622 -14.61 6.04 14.31
CA GLY A 622 -13.36 5.35 13.96
C GLY A 622 -12.11 6.23 14.03
N GLY A 623 -12.16 7.36 14.73
CA GLY A 623 -10.95 8.10 15.09
C GLY A 623 -10.11 7.36 16.12
N ILE A 624 -8.83 7.70 16.24
CA ILE A 624 -7.92 7.20 17.27
C ILE A 624 -7.29 8.39 17.99
N ASP A 625 -7.28 8.36 19.31
CA ASP A 625 -6.57 9.38 20.08
C ASP A 625 -5.06 9.15 20.01
N VAL A 626 -4.39 9.94 19.18
CA VAL A 626 -2.94 9.86 18.94
C VAL A 626 -2.12 10.05 20.22
N SER A 627 -2.64 10.78 21.21
CA SER A 627 -1.94 11.01 22.49
C SER A 627 -1.88 9.77 23.39
N THR A 628 -2.76 8.81 23.16
CA THR A 628 -2.87 7.56 23.93
C THR A 628 -2.13 6.38 23.31
N ILE A 629 -1.54 6.58 22.11
CA ILE A 629 -0.90 5.51 21.36
C ILE A 629 0.41 5.10 22.02
N GLU A 630 0.52 3.83 22.43
CA GLU A 630 1.72 3.30 23.07
C GLU A 630 1.96 1.82 22.72
N TRP A 631 3.24 1.42 22.72
CA TRP A 631 3.61 0.02 22.60
C TRP A 631 3.48 -0.65 23.95
N GLN A 632 2.68 -1.71 24.05
CA GLN A 632 2.62 -2.50 25.27
C GLN A 632 3.97 -3.18 25.54
N PRO A 633 4.41 -3.26 26.81
CA PRO A 633 5.59 -4.03 27.15
C PRO A 633 5.37 -5.51 26.80
N VAL A 634 6.42 -6.18 26.34
CA VAL A 634 6.35 -7.63 26.09
C VAL A 634 6.37 -8.33 27.44
N ASP A 635 5.38 -9.20 27.69
CA ASP A 635 5.38 -10.14 28.83
C ASP A 635 6.44 -11.23 28.58
N ALA A 636 7.69 -10.85 28.79
CA ALA A 636 8.85 -11.70 28.54
C ALA A 636 9.02 -12.70 29.68
N PHE A 637 9.27 -13.95 29.32
CA PHE A 637 9.52 -15.05 30.26
C PHE A 637 10.73 -15.87 29.81
N SER A 638 11.21 -16.76 30.67
CA SER A 638 12.23 -17.75 30.34
C SER A 638 11.63 -19.16 30.32
N ILE A 639 12.11 -20.01 29.42
CA ILE A 639 11.73 -21.43 29.39
C ILE A 639 12.15 -22.19 30.65
N MET A 640 13.06 -21.62 31.46
CA MET A 640 13.55 -22.21 32.71
C MET A 640 12.71 -21.81 33.94
N ASP A 641 11.74 -20.92 33.78
CA ASP A 641 10.90 -20.46 34.88
C ASP A 641 9.92 -21.56 35.32
N SER A 642 9.70 -21.69 36.64
CA SER A 642 9.01 -22.84 37.25
C SER A 642 7.56 -23.06 36.81
N HIS A 643 6.88 -22.02 36.32
CA HIS A 643 5.47 -22.08 35.91
C HIS A 643 5.26 -22.11 34.39
N ILE A 644 6.33 -22.08 33.61
CA ILE A 644 6.27 -22.00 32.15
C ILE A 644 6.27 -23.39 31.55
N ARG A 645 5.31 -23.69 30.67
CA ARG A 645 5.14 -25.03 30.08
C ARG A 645 5.11 -25.02 28.56
N ASN A 646 5.85 -25.96 27.96
CA ASN A 646 5.81 -26.21 26.52
C ASN A 646 4.41 -26.72 26.09
N GLY A 647 3.89 -26.19 24.99
CA GLY A 647 2.54 -26.43 24.48
C GLY A 647 1.45 -25.61 25.17
N VAL A 648 1.77 -24.83 26.21
CA VAL A 648 0.83 -23.95 26.92
C VAL A 648 1.28 -22.49 26.82
N ASP A 649 2.47 -22.16 27.33
CA ASP A 649 3.03 -20.81 27.29
C ASP A 649 3.86 -20.56 26.03
N TYR A 650 4.55 -21.59 25.54
CA TYR A 650 5.41 -21.52 24.38
C TYR A 650 5.40 -22.83 23.58
N HIS A 651 5.70 -22.77 22.30
CA HIS A 651 5.94 -23.92 21.44
C HIS A 651 7.42 -24.07 21.16
N THR A 652 7.89 -25.32 21.15
CA THR A 652 9.27 -25.67 20.75
C THR A 652 9.27 -26.25 19.34
N ILE A 653 9.92 -25.56 18.41
CA ILE A 653 10.15 -26.04 17.06
C ILE A 653 11.10 -27.24 17.10
N VAL A 654 10.63 -28.32 16.49
CA VAL A 654 11.34 -29.57 16.21
C VAL A 654 10.95 -30.01 14.81
N TRP A 655 11.70 -30.93 14.20
CA TRP A 655 11.45 -31.33 12.82
C TRP A 655 9.99 -31.71 12.54
N GLU A 656 9.33 -32.45 13.42
CA GLU A 656 7.94 -32.89 13.21
C GLU A 656 6.89 -31.80 13.49
N LYS A 657 7.27 -30.69 14.13
CA LYS A 657 6.38 -29.57 14.53
C LYS A 657 6.98 -28.22 14.14
N ARG A 658 7.43 -28.12 12.89
CA ARG A 658 8.09 -26.94 12.31
C ARG A 658 7.21 -26.16 11.32
N ALA A 659 5.95 -26.55 11.21
CA ALA A 659 5.02 -25.94 10.29
C ALA A 659 4.39 -24.67 10.87
N LEU A 660 4.15 -23.69 10.01
CA LEU A 660 3.45 -22.44 10.30
C LEU A 660 2.37 -22.22 9.26
N ASP A 661 1.13 -22.08 9.71
CA ASP A 661 -0.01 -21.75 8.88
C ASP A 661 0.06 -20.27 8.46
N LEU A 662 -0.10 -20.02 7.16
CA LEU A 662 -0.10 -18.68 6.57
C LEU A 662 -1.57 -18.28 6.38
N ASP A 663 -2.06 -17.43 7.27
CA ASP A 663 -3.47 -17.07 7.36
C ASP A 663 -3.68 -15.56 7.41
N ASP A 664 -4.76 -15.14 6.77
CA ASP A 664 -5.29 -13.78 6.81
C ASP A 664 -6.62 -13.79 7.55
N LEU A 665 -6.61 -13.33 8.80
CA LEU A 665 -7.82 -13.34 9.62
C LEU A 665 -8.48 -11.97 9.57
N LEU A 666 -9.77 -11.97 9.24
CA LEU A 666 -10.60 -10.78 9.17
C LEU A 666 -11.74 -10.89 10.17
N ALA A 667 -11.99 -9.81 10.89
CA ALA A 667 -13.14 -9.68 11.76
C ALA A 667 -14.43 -9.72 10.95
N VAL A 668 -15.47 -10.26 11.58
CA VAL A 668 -16.83 -10.13 11.09
C VAL A 668 -17.25 -8.64 11.09
N PRO A 669 -18.28 -8.24 10.31
CA PRO A 669 -18.74 -6.86 10.30
C PRO A 669 -18.99 -6.29 11.71
N ASP A 670 -18.73 -5.00 11.89
CA ASP A 670 -18.87 -4.27 13.15
C ASP A 670 -17.99 -4.76 14.32
N HIS A 671 -16.89 -5.44 14.03
CA HIS A 671 -15.89 -5.84 15.02
C HIS A 671 -14.50 -5.28 14.68
N LEU A 672 -13.69 -5.08 15.72
CA LEU A 672 -12.31 -4.60 15.63
C LEU A 672 -11.34 -5.59 16.25
N LEU A 673 -10.10 -5.54 15.77
CA LEU A 673 -8.99 -6.31 16.30
C LEU A 673 -8.57 -5.77 17.69
N THR A 674 -8.66 -6.61 18.71
CA THR A 674 -8.28 -6.27 20.10
C THR A 674 -7.30 -7.26 20.72
N GLY A 675 -6.99 -8.37 20.06
CA GLY A 675 -5.97 -9.29 20.55
C GLY A 675 -5.43 -10.21 19.47
N VAL A 676 -4.26 -10.77 19.73
CA VAL A 676 -3.57 -11.70 18.82
C VAL A 676 -2.84 -12.75 19.65
N ARG A 677 -2.85 -14.01 19.19
CA ARG A 677 -2.02 -15.07 19.76
C ARG A 677 -1.63 -16.11 18.71
N LEU A 678 -0.61 -16.90 19.05
CA LEU A 678 -0.32 -18.15 18.36
C LEU A 678 -0.85 -19.31 19.19
N ARG A 679 -1.30 -20.37 18.51
CA ARG A 679 -1.64 -21.65 19.12
C ARG A 679 -1.11 -22.79 18.26
N MET A 680 -1.23 -24.01 18.78
CA MET A 680 -0.94 -25.22 18.01
C MET A 680 -2.23 -25.85 17.47
N VAL A 681 -2.26 -26.13 16.16
CA VAL A 681 -3.26 -26.98 15.51
C VAL A 681 -2.54 -28.19 14.93
N GLY A 682 -2.68 -29.34 15.59
CA GLY A 682 -1.88 -30.53 15.26
C GLY A 682 -0.37 -30.26 15.45
N SER A 683 0.38 -30.23 14.36
CA SER A 683 1.83 -29.97 14.34
C SER A 683 2.19 -28.57 13.83
N ARG A 684 1.21 -27.69 13.60
CA ARG A 684 1.39 -26.39 12.97
C ARG A 684 1.10 -25.25 13.94
N LEU A 685 1.94 -24.22 13.92
CA LEU A 685 1.63 -22.93 14.53
C LEU A 685 0.52 -22.26 13.71
N ASN A 686 -0.49 -21.77 14.39
CA ASN A 686 -1.66 -21.13 13.78
C ASN A 686 -1.96 -19.81 14.48
N LEU A 687 -2.25 -18.77 13.70
CA LEU A 687 -2.64 -17.46 14.20
C LEU A 687 -4.10 -17.50 14.68
N GLU A 688 -4.38 -16.82 15.79
CA GLU A 688 -5.75 -16.45 16.17
C GLU A 688 -5.80 -14.96 16.52
N ILE A 689 -6.92 -14.33 16.18
CA ILE A 689 -7.20 -12.94 16.55
C ILE A 689 -8.39 -12.87 17.48
N MET A 690 -8.34 -11.97 18.46
CA MET A 690 -9.51 -11.60 19.24
C MET A 690 -10.18 -10.41 18.59
N ILE A 691 -11.48 -10.54 18.37
CA ILE A 691 -12.31 -9.49 17.78
C ILE A 691 -13.39 -9.07 18.76
N THR A 692 -13.65 -7.76 18.79
CA THR A 692 -14.57 -7.15 19.75
C THR A 692 -15.59 -6.29 19.01
N PRO A 693 -16.90 -6.44 19.26
CA PRO A 693 -17.92 -5.59 18.64
C PRO A 693 -17.79 -4.16 19.13
N PHE A 694 -18.09 -3.20 18.26
CA PHE A 694 -18.04 -1.79 18.61
C PHE A 694 -19.19 -1.01 18.00
N ASN A 695 -19.46 0.18 18.55
CA ASN A 695 -20.40 1.12 18.00
C ASN A 695 -19.64 2.20 17.23
N PHE A 696 -19.83 2.26 15.91
CA PHE A 696 -19.12 3.21 15.04
C PHE A 696 -19.38 4.67 15.42
N THR A 697 -20.64 5.05 15.59
CA THR A 697 -21.03 6.44 15.90
C THR A 697 -20.40 6.96 17.19
N SER A 698 -20.45 6.19 18.27
CA SER A 698 -19.87 6.58 19.58
C SER A 698 -18.38 6.27 19.72
N GLY A 699 -17.83 5.38 18.89
CA GLY A 699 -16.44 4.94 19.00
C GLY A 699 -16.17 4.14 20.27
N SER A 700 -17.15 3.37 20.74
CA SER A 700 -17.05 2.60 22.00
C SER A 700 -17.19 1.10 21.74
N LEU A 701 -16.35 0.30 22.38
CA LEU A 701 -16.47 -1.16 22.42
C LEU A 701 -17.76 -1.58 23.15
N ILE A 702 -18.46 -2.58 22.64
CA ILE A 702 -19.76 -3.02 23.16
C ILE A 702 -19.57 -4.25 24.04
N GLN A 703 -19.67 -4.07 25.36
CA GLN A 703 -19.54 -5.16 26.35
C GLN A 703 -18.31 -6.06 26.07
N PRO A 704 -17.09 -5.47 25.98
CA PRO A 704 -15.91 -6.19 25.53
C PRO A 704 -15.63 -7.46 26.37
N GLU A 705 -15.76 -7.40 27.69
CA GLU A 705 -15.52 -8.55 28.58
C GLU A 705 -16.45 -9.75 28.32
N GLU A 706 -17.64 -9.52 27.75
CA GLU A 706 -18.66 -10.56 27.53
C GLU A 706 -18.77 -10.98 26.06
N LYS A 707 -18.52 -10.05 25.12
CA LYS A 707 -18.80 -10.22 23.70
C LYS A 707 -17.55 -10.35 22.82
N SER A 708 -16.36 -10.16 23.36
CA SER A 708 -15.12 -10.45 22.64
C SER A 708 -14.91 -11.96 22.50
N PHE A 709 -14.46 -12.41 21.34
CA PHE A 709 -14.17 -13.82 21.10
C PHE A 709 -12.97 -14.02 20.18
N TRP A 710 -12.35 -15.20 20.29
CA TRP A 710 -11.24 -15.61 19.42
C TRP A 710 -11.78 -16.12 18.08
N HIS A 711 -11.20 -15.61 17.00
CA HIS A 711 -11.49 -15.97 15.62
C HIS A 711 -10.22 -16.54 14.96
N SER A 712 -10.39 -17.63 14.21
CA SER A 712 -9.29 -18.44 13.65
C SER A 712 -9.69 -19.08 12.31
N ASN A 713 -8.70 -19.53 11.55
CA ASN A 713 -8.91 -20.39 10.38
C ASN A 713 -8.56 -21.84 10.74
N ASP A 714 -9.59 -22.66 10.97
CA ASP A 714 -9.46 -24.06 11.39
C ASP A 714 -9.33 -25.05 10.21
N VAL A 715 -9.17 -24.57 8.98
CA VAL A 715 -8.99 -25.43 7.80
C VAL A 715 -7.73 -26.29 7.95
N THR A 716 -7.91 -27.61 7.94
CA THR A 716 -6.82 -28.58 8.12
C THR A 716 -6.16 -28.96 6.79
N ASP A 717 -6.94 -29.08 5.72
CA ASP A 717 -6.43 -29.40 4.38
C ASP A 717 -5.77 -28.16 3.77
N ARG A 718 -4.45 -28.20 3.65
CA ARG A 718 -3.61 -27.04 3.30
C ARG A 718 -2.48 -27.46 2.38
N THR A 719 -2.06 -26.56 1.51
CA THR A 719 -0.95 -26.79 0.58
C THR A 719 0.36 -26.26 1.17
N GLU A 720 1.44 -27.02 1.01
CA GLU A 720 2.77 -26.57 1.46
C GLU A 720 3.35 -25.56 0.46
N LEU A 721 3.77 -24.41 0.96
CA LEU A 721 4.58 -23.45 0.21
C LEU A 721 5.97 -24.05 0.00
N LYS A 722 6.32 -24.31 -1.26
CA LYS A 722 7.61 -24.93 -1.63
C LYS A 722 8.66 -23.89 -1.97
N TYR A 723 9.79 -23.99 -1.30
CA TYR A 723 10.96 -23.18 -1.63
C TYR A 723 11.64 -23.66 -2.91
N THR A 724 12.11 -22.72 -3.74
CA THR A 724 12.90 -23.03 -4.95
C THR A 724 14.32 -22.46 -4.79
N ASP A 725 15.30 -23.35 -4.65
CA ASP A 725 16.72 -23.04 -4.43
C ASP A 725 16.97 -22.04 -3.28
N PRO A 726 16.41 -22.23 -2.07
CA PRO A 726 16.34 -21.15 -1.09
C PRO A 726 17.67 -20.83 -0.44
N ASP A 727 18.18 -19.62 -0.70
CA ASP A 727 19.37 -19.10 -0.02
C ASP A 727 19.00 -18.18 1.15
N ILE A 728 20.00 -17.65 1.85
CA ILE A 728 19.83 -16.62 2.86
C ILE A 728 19.17 -15.36 2.23
N PRO A 729 18.02 -14.90 2.75
CA PRO A 729 17.20 -13.87 2.09
C PRO A 729 17.84 -12.47 2.08
N ILE A 730 18.89 -12.24 2.85
CA ILE A 730 19.59 -10.95 2.96
C ILE A 730 20.81 -10.83 2.03
N HIS A 731 21.19 -11.90 1.31
CA HIS A 731 22.36 -11.86 0.41
C HIS A 731 22.10 -11.11 -0.89
N THR A 732 20.83 -10.91 -1.25
CA THR A 732 20.44 -10.29 -2.50
C THR A 732 19.84 -8.91 -2.28
N PHE A 733 20.22 -7.95 -3.11
CA PHE A 733 19.68 -6.58 -3.06
C PHE A 733 18.27 -6.42 -3.65
N VAL A 734 17.76 -7.44 -4.34
CA VAL A 734 16.42 -7.38 -4.93
C VAL A 734 15.41 -7.81 -3.85
N PRO A 735 14.38 -6.98 -3.57
CA PRO A 735 13.38 -7.25 -2.55
C PRO A 735 12.62 -8.58 -2.74
N ASN A 736 12.19 -9.16 -1.62
CA ASN A 736 11.23 -10.26 -1.60
C ASN A 736 9.80 -9.72 -1.68
N GLU A 737 8.93 -10.43 -2.40
CA GLU A 737 7.54 -10.03 -2.62
C GLU A 737 6.59 -11.04 -1.97
N PRO A 738 5.38 -10.63 -1.53
CA PRO A 738 4.38 -11.55 -1.03
C PRO A 738 4.06 -12.64 -2.07
N ASP A 739 4.20 -13.91 -1.70
CA ASP A 739 4.00 -15.07 -2.58
C ASP A 739 3.02 -16.11 -1.99
N THR A 740 2.38 -15.76 -0.88
CA THR A 740 1.44 -16.62 -0.16
C THR A 740 0.07 -16.66 -0.85
N GLU A 741 -0.47 -17.86 -1.01
CA GLU A 741 -1.86 -18.11 -1.44
C GLU A 741 -2.74 -18.53 -0.26
N GLU A 742 -4.06 -18.62 -0.49
CA GLU A 742 -5.01 -19.04 0.53
C GLU A 742 -4.77 -20.48 1.01
N ASN A 743 -4.98 -20.73 2.31
CA ASN A 743 -4.84 -22.04 2.96
C ASN A 743 -3.48 -22.70 2.73
N GLN A 744 -2.42 -21.90 2.66
CA GLN A 744 -1.06 -22.40 2.63
C GLN A 744 -0.46 -22.55 4.04
N TYR A 745 0.57 -23.38 4.13
CA TYR A 745 1.46 -23.44 5.28
C TYR A 745 2.89 -23.56 4.79
N LEU A 746 3.86 -23.21 5.61
CA LEU A 746 5.27 -23.45 5.33
C LEU A 746 5.92 -24.26 6.43
N ASN A 747 7.04 -24.91 6.10
CA ASN A 747 7.91 -25.53 7.07
C ASN A 747 9.16 -24.68 7.24
N PHE A 748 9.58 -24.43 8.49
CA PHE A 748 10.95 -24.01 8.74
C PHE A 748 11.90 -25.11 8.27
N ALA A 749 12.94 -24.76 7.54
CA ALA A 749 13.82 -25.70 6.84
C ALA A 749 15.26 -25.19 6.84
N PRO A 750 16.26 -26.06 6.62
CA PRO A 750 17.60 -25.60 6.33
C PRO A 750 17.66 -24.88 4.96
N SER A 751 18.59 -23.94 4.83
CA SER A 751 18.96 -23.28 3.58
C SER A 751 19.51 -24.28 2.55
N ASP A 752 19.64 -23.83 1.31
CA ASP A 752 20.16 -24.66 0.23
C ASP A 752 21.58 -25.17 0.51
N ARG A 753 21.80 -26.45 0.22
CA ARG A 753 23.08 -27.14 0.45
C ARG A 753 24.19 -26.56 -0.42
N ARG A 754 23.93 -26.26 -1.69
CA ARG A 754 24.95 -25.78 -2.61
C ARG A 754 25.34 -24.34 -2.30
N LYS A 755 24.37 -23.50 -1.95
CA LYS A 755 24.61 -22.07 -1.69
C LYS A 755 25.16 -21.79 -0.30
N ASP A 756 24.64 -22.48 0.72
CA ASP A 756 24.89 -22.14 2.13
C ASP A 756 25.38 -23.33 2.97
N ALA A 757 25.71 -24.47 2.35
CA ALA A 757 26.01 -25.72 3.05
C ALA A 757 24.91 -26.11 4.07
N ALA A 758 23.66 -25.66 3.83
CA ALA A 758 22.52 -25.83 4.72
C ALA A 758 22.73 -25.30 6.14
N GLN A 759 23.50 -24.23 6.34
CA GLN A 759 23.91 -23.78 7.68
C GLN A 759 22.95 -22.81 8.37
N SER A 760 21.94 -22.31 7.65
CA SER A 760 20.95 -21.35 8.16
C SER A 760 19.56 -21.96 8.16
N THR A 761 18.70 -21.56 9.11
CA THR A 761 17.28 -21.94 9.10
C THR A 761 16.45 -20.85 8.44
N ILE A 762 15.71 -21.24 7.41
CA ILE A 762 14.78 -20.40 6.63
C ILE A 762 13.33 -20.75 6.96
N PRO A 763 12.37 -19.86 6.69
CA PRO A 763 12.57 -18.45 6.36
C PRO A 763 13.10 -17.66 7.56
N PHE A 764 13.66 -16.47 7.31
CA PHE A 764 13.92 -15.51 8.39
C PHE A 764 12.60 -14.87 8.84
N LEU A 765 12.62 -14.13 9.95
CA LEU A 765 11.45 -13.44 10.48
C LEU A 765 11.61 -11.93 10.29
N ASP A 766 10.63 -11.28 9.65
CA ASP A 766 10.55 -9.82 9.60
C ASP A 766 10.00 -9.31 10.95
N ILE A 767 10.78 -8.42 11.59
CA ILE A 767 10.46 -7.86 12.91
C ILE A 767 10.13 -6.36 12.85
N GLN A 768 10.01 -5.80 11.65
CA GLN A 768 9.68 -4.39 11.45
C GLN A 768 8.27 -4.08 11.99
N PRO A 769 8.07 -2.88 12.57
CA PRO A 769 6.75 -2.47 13.03
C PRO A 769 5.81 -2.16 11.88
N ILE A 770 4.57 -2.63 12.01
CA ILE A 770 3.48 -2.35 11.08
C ILE A 770 2.50 -1.43 11.80
N ILE A 771 2.47 -0.18 11.38
CA ILE A 771 1.64 0.87 11.97
C ILE A 771 1.02 1.64 10.80
N PRO A 772 -0.32 1.68 10.67
CA PRO A 772 -0.99 2.53 9.69
C PRO A 772 -0.69 4.00 9.94
N ASN A 773 -0.51 4.75 8.88
CA ASN A 773 -0.31 6.20 8.92
C ASN A 773 -1.33 6.89 7.99
N PRO A 774 -2.31 7.65 8.53
CA PRO A 774 -2.55 7.90 9.96
C PRO A 774 -3.03 6.63 10.71
N PRO A 775 -2.95 6.62 12.05
CA PRO A 775 -3.55 5.56 12.86
C PRO A 775 -5.04 5.42 12.59
N MET A 776 -5.52 4.18 12.47
CA MET A 776 -6.94 3.89 12.27
C MET A 776 -7.32 2.51 12.84
N PRO A 777 -8.63 2.24 13.01
CA PRO A 777 -9.09 0.93 13.45
C PRO A 777 -8.67 -0.19 12.49
N LEU A 778 -8.36 -1.33 13.08
CA LEU A 778 -7.94 -2.53 12.37
C LEU A 778 -9.04 -3.58 12.43
N ALA A 779 -9.33 -4.20 11.29
CA ALA A 779 -10.29 -5.28 11.17
C ALA A 779 -9.64 -6.66 11.22
N GLY A 780 -8.32 -6.77 11.13
CA GLY A 780 -7.69 -8.09 11.08
C GLY A 780 -6.17 -8.08 11.15
N ALA A 781 -5.61 -9.28 11.27
CA ALA A 781 -4.18 -9.53 11.24
C ALA A 781 -3.90 -10.85 10.53
N GLY A 782 -2.71 -10.99 9.97
CA GLY A 782 -2.29 -12.19 9.28
C GLY A 782 -0.80 -12.48 9.39
N ILE A 783 -0.43 -13.68 8.98
CA ILE A 783 0.96 -14.12 8.81
C ILE A 783 1.12 -14.58 7.38
N PHE A 784 2.15 -14.07 6.70
CA PHE A 784 2.43 -14.42 5.32
C PHE A 784 3.92 -14.59 5.10
N HIS A 785 4.26 -15.22 3.98
CA HIS A 785 5.62 -15.32 3.47
C HIS A 785 5.84 -14.29 2.35
N LYS A 786 7.01 -13.68 2.35
CA LYS A 786 7.55 -12.94 1.21
C LYS A 786 8.84 -13.57 0.76
N GLY A 787 8.91 -13.96 -0.51
CA GLY A 787 10.01 -14.72 -1.05
C GLY A 787 10.17 -14.55 -2.55
N ARG A 788 11.08 -15.33 -3.11
CA ARG A 788 11.32 -15.45 -4.56
C ARG A 788 12.27 -16.62 -4.83
N LYS A 789 12.36 -17.03 -6.09
CA LYS A 789 13.32 -18.05 -6.51
C LYS A 789 14.74 -17.64 -6.10
N GLY A 790 15.44 -18.56 -5.45
CA GLY A 790 16.81 -18.33 -5.00
C GLY A 790 16.94 -17.72 -3.62
N SER A 791 15.83 -17.42 -2.93
CA SER A 791 15.77 -16.83 -1.59
C SER A 791 14.84 -17.67 -0.70
N GLY A 792 15.25 -17.91 0.53
CA GLY A 792 14.42 -18.56 1.56
C GLY A 792 13.36 -17.64 2.17
N GLY A 793 13.36 -16.36 1.80
CA GLY A 793 12.33 -15.38 2.16
C GLY A 793 12.21 -15.05 3.64
N PHE A 794 11.15 -14.31 3.96
CA PHE A 794 10.78 -13.90 5.30
C PHE A 794 9.34 -14.29 5.62
N VAL A 795 9.11 -14.77 6.85
CA VAL A 795 7.79 -14.73 7.49
C VAL A 795 7.58 -13.36 8.08
N ALA A 796 6.45 -12.74 7.75
CA ALA A 796 6.09 -11.42 8.21
C ALA A 796 4.64 -11.40 8.73
N LEU A 797 4.38 -10.48 9.65
CA LEU A 797 3.02 -10.12 10.04
C LEU A 797 2.41 -9.18 9.01
N LYS A 798 1.09 -9.10 8.96
CA LYS A 798 0.36 -8.05 8.27
C LYS A 798 -0.89 -7.65 9.02
N LEU A 799 -1.37 -6.44 8.78
CA LEU A 799 -2.58 -5.88 9.35
C LEU A 799 -3.60 -5.62 8.25
N THR A 800 -4.89 -5.73 8.58
CA THR A 800 -5.97 -5.34 7.69
C THR A 800 -6.71 -4.15 8.30
N THR A 801 -6.75 -3.06 7.54
CA THR A 801 -7.46 -1.82 7.90
C THR A 801 -8.98 -2.00 7.92
N TYR A 802 -9.68 -1.24 8.78
CA TYR A 802 -11.14 -1.25 8.84
C TYR A 802 -11.76 -0.64 7.58
N ASP A 803 -12.89 -1.21 7.15
CA ASP A 803 -13.59 -0.80 5.94
C ASP A 803 -14.62 0.30 6.26
N PHE A 804 -14.31 1.53 5.83
CA PHE A 804 -15.21 2.68 6.02
C PHE A 804 -16.29 2.80 4.95
N ALA A 805 -16.26 2.01 3.87
CA ALA A 805 -17.20 2.14 2.76
C ALA A 805 -18.69 2.06 3.17
N PRO A 806 -19.11 1.22 4.15
CA PRO A 806 -20.50 1.18 4.63
C PRO A 806 -20.98 2.50 5.26
N HIS A 807 -20.04 3.28 5.81
CA HIS A 807 -20.31 4.54 6.52
C HIS A 807 -20.29 5.77 5.62
N LEU A 808 -19.87 5.62 4.35
CA LEU A 808 -19.91 6.71 3.37
C LEU A 808 -21.35 6.87 2.87
N GLN A 809 -22.03 7.92 3.30
CA GLN A 809 -23.47 8.09 3.07
C GLN A 809 -23.81 9.54 2.70
N ALA A 810 -24.85 9.69 1.89
CA ALA A 810 -25.50 10.99 1.68
C ALA A 810 -27.01 10.77 1.63
N ASP A 811 -27.74 11.50 2.48
CA ASP A 811 -29.21 11.56 2.46
C ASP A 811 -29.68 12.46 1.31
N LEU A 812 -29.41 12.03 0.08
CA LEU A 812 -29.78 12.71 -1.15
C LEU A 812 -30.56 11.73 -2.05
N PRO A 813 -31.58 12.20 -2.79
CA PRO A 813 -32.32 11.32 -3.70
C PRO A 813 -31.33 10.67 -4.69
N PRO A 814 -31.47 9.35 -4.96
CA PRO A 814 -30.53 8.63 -5.81
C PRO A 814 -30.48 9.27 -7.20
N ALA A 815 -29.27 9.46 -7.73
CA ALA A 815 -29.10 9.91 -9.11
C ALA A 815 -29.85 8.95 -10.07
N PRO A 816 -30.55 9.46 -11.09
CA PRO A 816 -31.24 8.62 -12.06
C PRO A 816 -30.23 7.64 -12.71
N PRO A 817 -30.65 6.39 -13.01
CA PRO A 817 -29.76 5.42 -13.64
C PRO A 817 -29.24 5.99 -14.97
N VAL A 818 -27.93 5.89 -15.18
CA VAL A 818 -27.30 6.20 -16.47
C VAL A 818 -27.78 5.13 -17.45
N LEU A 819 -28.84 5.44 -18.19
CA LEU A 819 -29.20 4.67 -19.38
C LEU A 819 -28.09 4.95 -20.39
N GLU A 820 -27.23 3.97 -20.65
CA GLU A 820 -26.40 3.98 -21.85
C GLU A 820 -27.35 4.20 -23.04
N THR A 821 -27.34 5.41 -23.61
CA THR A 821 -28.06 5.66 -24.86
C THR A 821 -27.45 4.72 -25.90
N PRO A 822 -28.24 3.84 -26.54
CA PRO A 822 -27.74 3.06 -27.65
C PRO A 822 -27.24 4.06 -28.69
N ASN A 823 -25.99 3.90 -29.12
CA ASN A 823 -25.46 4.59 -30.30
C ASN A 823 -26.33 4.20 -31.51
N GLU A 824 -27.40 4.95 -31.76
CA GLU A 824 -28.10 4.93 -33.04
C GLU A 824 -27.19 5.61 -34.07
N ILE A 825 -26.29 4.84 -34.64
CA ILE A 825 -25.69 5.17 -35.93
C ILE A 825 -26.83 5.11 -36.95
N LYS A 826 -27.42 6.26 -37.26
CA LYS A 826 -28.23 6.41 -38.47
C LYS A 826 -27.29 6.34 -39.66
N ALA A 827 -27.39 5.25 -40.41
CA ALA A 827 -26.83 5.16 -41.75
C ALA A 827 -27.55 6.17 -42.67
N THR A 828 -26.79 7.11 -43.21
CA THR A 828 -27.08 7.78 -44.48
C THR A 828 -25.92 7.54 -45.41
#